data_AF-A0A928GY79-F1
#
_entry.id   AF-A0A928GY79-F1
#
_cell.length_a   1.000
_cell.length_b   1.000
_cell.length_c   1.000
_cell.angle_alpha   90.00
_cell.angle_beta   90.00
_cell.angle_gamma   90.00
#
_symmetry.space_group_name_H-M   'P 1'
#
loop_
_entity.id
_entity.type
_entity.pdbx_description
1 polymer ?
#
loop_
_entity_poly.entity_id
_entity_poly.type
_entity_poly.pdbx_seq_one_letter_code
_entity_poly.pdbx_strand_id
1 'polypeptide(L)'
;MKKWFLLPVLSLAAQLLCGADLLENGSFEIPSDKKSNRDWRIYPAKGWEAYANPKDGNECRVLTEGAADGSRCIRLISKSKKAMVSMRSEKMLEVKPGDRIFAECMIRGKGKAYIRIYWYGADGKKLPKYYLDGLNAAADWQVFKTNVKVPEGAASFVFSLEIIASLGEIDFDKAVCRVEPGTILDNGRIKAVFNPAIGGGIDSLTLKGIKMDFTQPNLIGNGGGMFNLILPSNRNPGELRFAPAKAEVVTPGQVIRMTQKIDTGDYAGIEAVRTFELLPDSSRIKVNVQIRNTGRKTVETSFRFQSFASSAPGSFTWPTPDWIQIFHQTGEPLNGMNSVIIDLMRAGWIARFYKDAKVTLLYSYDIKKVRRTYNYLVPQFVTNEWYYRPFTLKPGESWSSDAALDILFDQDKPYVDAVALAARQRLEEIKPIKLPPPPAGEPLPPIFEEFFPAGGGLGNLSQPETAGLEKSRGFYPNFRIISMRLTRTLVDNYFNTVGSVHLMINDAHREYYKTPDGKHELGEFIRRHRIAFGLGRMLYHRKDTDVEAYKKRLPEIIAVYKKPELQKFAHSYADRLLYINTGDEPLPANLEVLLAAHAELKKIMPKGIPMFTILNSHVVEMMPYMPVYYGDYYPIKRRSSAGANPWGVYPEFADKVKRAKEKPVWFMPQAFHGGARGTYDVYAYPTDGELRMMANLALAAGVRGICWYGFTNTGWQWVMNYFHLRGSPLNASGMPGPGWDAIVDCMRELAGTGMLLLRCRQAELPAGCAVKCGTYTDPYGLYKGPAAKLFALKSPKGMVIVAVNHNPNGEEKITVTLPGSGWDLTALKPLEGTTVTRTLKPGGAVFFYCGNDDAEIDLVFKGRYRAEGARYLIAAKRAEGNHIPVIDPWKFDRLPGRKALAALNKEFAALNARIDAAPLGKAMKINTDLRRYLGHNDFELVRDVEFVIPKEVYDATPRWKRYVNDKDPAFQQLKEAVIDDFRDCNRITDYLDNGGDAAKVLPELEALSVRARRNMEALQKAVAQRRGNQPRKDLRE
;
A
#
# COMPACT_ATOMS: atom_id res chain seq x y z
N MET A 1 -0.39 19.99 39.51
CA MET A 1 -1.32 20.98 38.90
C MET A 1 -0.99 21.05 37.42
N LYS A 2 -1.86 20.97 36.41
CA LYS A 2 -3.31 20.80 36.26
C LYS A 2 -3.50 19.94 34.98
N LYS A 3 -4.71 19.43 34.85
CA LYS A 3 -5.19 18.27 34.09
C LYS A 3 -5.69 18.73 32.68
N TRP A 4 -6.08 17.76 31.83
CA TRP A 4 -6.85 17.86 30.54
C TRP A 4 -5.99 18.13 29.27
N PHE A 5 -6.20 17.55 28.07
CA PHE A 5 -7.23 16.70 27.44
C PHE A 5 -6.71 16.26 26.04
N LEU A 6 -7.19 15.15 25.43
CA LEU A 6 -7.57 15.09 23.98
C LEU A 6 -8.05 13.69 23.58
N LEU A 7 -9.37 13.55 23.60
CA LEU A 7 -10.16 12.43 23.09
C LEU A 7 -11.32 13.03 22.26
N PRO A 8 -11.08 13.66 21.07
CA PRO A 8 -12.08 13.61 19.99
C PRO A 8 -11.49 13.90 18.57
N VAL A 9 -11.22 12.91 17.71
CA VAL A 9 -10.86 13.20 16.30
C VAL A 9 -11.66 12.40 15.26
N LEU A 10 -12.36 11.33 15.66
CA LEU A 10 -13.28 10.60 14.76
C LEU A 10 -14.69 11.22 14.70
N SER A 11 -15.12 11.90 15.78
CA SER A 11 -16.22 12.87 15.73
C SER A 11 -15.89 14.06 14.83
N LEU A 12 -14.61 14.44 14.80
CA LEU A 12 -14.13 15.64 14.12
C LEU A 12 -14.18 15.53 12.59
N ALA A 13 -14.00 14.35 11.99
CA ALA A 13 -14.05 14.19 10.53
C ALA A 13 -15.48 14.23 9.95
N ALA A 14 -16.47 13.71 10.70
CA ALA A 14 -17.88 13.92 10.39
C ALA A 14 -18.35 15.35 10.75
N GLN A 15 -17.75 15.97 11.77
CA GLN A 15 -17.92 17.40 12.11
C GLN A 15 -17.11 18.36 11.21
N LEU A 16 -16.19 17.86 10.37
CA LEU A 16 -15.45 18.64 9.38
C LEU A 16 -16.16 18.63 8.03
N LEU A 17 -16.97 17.59 7.75
CA LEU A 17 -17.88 17.54 6.59
C LEU A 17 -19.21 18.24 6.85
N CYS A 18 -19.72 18.17 8.08
CA CYS A 18 -20.81 19.02 8.56
C CYS A 18 -20.21 19.95 9.60
N GLY A 19 -19.86 21.19 9.23
CA GLY A 19 -19.04 22.10 10.05
C GLY A 19 -19.31 22.06 11.56
N ALA A 20 -18.29 22.34 12.38
CA ALA A 20 -18.41 22.34 13.83
C ALA A 20 -19.68 23.07 14.28
N ASP A 21 -20.38 22.52 15.26
CA ASP A 21 -21.56 23.18 15.82
C ASP A 21 -21.13 24.57 16.34
N LEU A 22 -21.75 25.59 15.78
CA LEU A 22 -21.43 26.98 16.02
C LEU A 22 -22.13 27.50 17.28
N LEU A 23 -23.11 26.76 17.81
CA LEU A 23 -23.85 27.16 19.00
C LEU A 23 -23.08 26.81 20.27
N GLU A 24 -22.89 27.82 21.12
CA GLU A 24 -22.39 27.60 22.48
C GLU A 24 -23.55 27.06 23.33
N ASN A 25 -23.36 25.88 23.94
CA ASN A 25 -24.33 25.29 24.88
C ASN A 25 -25.73 25.03 24.26
N GLY A 26 -25.76 24.40 23.09
CA GLY A 26 -27.00 24.06 22.38
C GLY A 26 -27.92 23.04 23.07
N SER A 27 -27.40 22.26 24.03
CA SER A 27 -28.19 21.41 24.94
C SER A 27 -28.63 22.14 26.22
N PHE A 28 -28.34 23.43 26.35
CA PHE A 28 -28.80 24.28 27.45
C PHE A 28 -28.41 23.86 28.87
N GLU A 29 -27.45 22.93 29.02
CA GLU A 29 -27.03 22.40 30.32
C GLU A 29 -26.35 23.44 31.23
N ILE A 30 -25.68 24.43 30.62
CA ILE A 30 -24.90 25.45 31.32
C ILE A 30 -25.75 26.74 31.50
N PRO A 31 -26.14 27.13 32.72
CA PRO A 31 -26.83 28.41 32.96
C PRO A 31 -25.95 29.60 32.61
N SER A 32 -26.56 30.76 32.35
CA SER A 32 -25.79 32.00 32.17
C SER A 32 -25.45 32.64 33.52
N ASP A 33 -24.22 33.12 33.65
CA ASP A 33 -23.80 33.96 34.79
C ASP A 33 -24.18 35.45 34.59
N LYS A 34 -24.75 35.80 33.43
CA LYS A 34 -25.15 37.17 33.11
C LYS A 34 -26.47 37.53 33.77
N LYS A 35 -26.45 38.63 34.54
CA LYS A 35 -27.67 39.22 35.10
C LYS A 35 -28.43 39.97 34.01
N SER A 36 -29.76 39.80 33.98
CA SER A 36 -30.64 40.61 33.15
C SER A 36 -30.49 42.09 33.52
N ASN A 37 -30.40 42.95 32.52
CA ASN A 37 -30.33 44.40 32.68
C ASN A 37 -31.62 45.12 32.25
N ARG A 38 -32.64 44.37 31.80
CA ARG A 38 -33.94 44.86 31.35
C ARG A 38 -35.00 43.77 31.53
N ASP A 39 -36.19 44.14 32.00
CA ASP A 39 -37.29 43.20 32.31
C ASP A 39 -37.75 42.31 31.14
N TRP A 40 -37.41 42.69 29.91
CA TRP A 40 -37.79 41.98 28.69
C TRP A 40 -36.66 41.17 28.03
N ARG A 41 -35.44 41.20 28.60
CA ARG A 41 -34.26 40.48 28.10
C ARG A 41 -33.63 39.68 29.22
N ILE A 42 -33.60 38.36 29.09
CA ILE A 42 -33.01 37.46 30.09
C ILE A 42 -31.92 36.59 29.46
N TYR A 43 -31.01 36.07 30.29
CA TYR A 43 -29.92 35.19 29.87
C TYR A 43 -30.08 33.84 30.59
N PRO A 44 -30.86 32.90 30.03
CA PRO A 44 -31.23 31.69 30.74
C PRO A 44 -30.16 30.60 30.66
N ALA A 45 -29.36 30.62 29.60
CA ALA A 45 -28.29 29.67 29.33
C ALA A 45 -27.08 30.41 28.75
N LYS A 46 -25.88 29.91 29.02
CA LYS A 46 -24.64 30.52 28.50
C LYS A 46 -24.69 30.54 26.97
N GLY A 47 -24.37 31.69 26.36
CA GLY A 47 -24.37 31.84 24.89
C GLY A 47 -25.75 32.08 24.27
N TRP A 48 -26.81 32.18 25.09
CA TRP A 48 -28.18 32.41 24.64
C TRP A 48 -28.80 33.62 25.33
N GLU A 49 -29.62 34.35 24.59
CA GLU A 49 -30.41 35.46 25.10
C GLU A 49 -31.88 35.27 24.73
N ALA A 50 -32.76 35.44 25.72
CA ALA A 50 -34.20 35.34 25.53
C ALA A 50 -34.87 36.70 25.57
N TYR A 51 -35.86 36.86 24.69
CA TYR A 51 -36.73 38.02 24.62
C TYR A 51 -38.14 37.58 24.98
N ALA A 52 -38.67 38.14 26.07
CA ALA A 52 -40.05 37.96 26.48
C ALA A 52 -40.61 39.33 26.85
N ASN A 53 -41.67 39.80 26.19
CA ASN A 53 -42.29 41.06 26.56
C ASN A 53 -43.22 40.84 27.77
N PRO A 54 -42.88 41.34 28.98
CA PRO A 54 -43.66 41.07 30.19
C PRO A 54 -45.03 41.76 30.18
N LYS A 55 -45.22 42.82 29.38
CA LYS A 55 -46.49 43.57 29.31
C LYS A 55 -47.66 42.81 28.69
N ASP A 56 -47.41 41.67 28.04
CA ASP A 56 -48.41 40.87 27.32
C ASP A 56 -48.67 39.49 27.96
N GLY A 57 -48.21 39.25 29.20
CA GLY A 57 -48.41 37.99 29.92
C GLY A 57 -47.53 36.81 29.45
N ASN A 58 -46.45 37.08 28.70
CA ASN A 58 -45.53 36.04 28.22
C ASN A 58 -44.40 35.77 29.21
N GLU A 59 -43.99 34.51 29.29
CA GLU A 59 -42.91 34.07 30.17
C GLU A 59 -41.96 33.18 29.37
N CYS A 60 -40.67 33.52 29.37
CA CYS A 60 -39.61 32.57 29.06
C CYS A 60 -39.16 31.97 30.39
N ARG A 61 -39.44 30.68 30.62
CA ARG A 61 -39.07 30.00 31.87
C ARG A 61 -37.79 29.18 31.66
N VAL A 62 -36.85 29.35 32.57
CA VAL A 62 -35.52 28.76 32.53
C VAL A 62 -35.55 27.37 33.15
N LEU A 63 -35.05 26.37 32.40
CA LEU A 63 -34.62 25.03 32.82
C LEU A 63 -35.69 24.13 33.44
N THR A 64 -36.38 23.34 32.60
CA THR A 64 -37.22 22.24 33.06
C THR A 64 -36.48 20.90 32.99
N GLU A 65 -36.81 20.00 33.90
CA GLU A 65 -36.34 18.60 33.86
C GLU A 65 -37.04 17.81 32.74
N GLY A 66 -36.40 16.75 32.25
CA GLY A 66 -36.95 15.91 31.17
C GLY A 66 -36.53 16.34 29.76
N ALA A 67 -35.26 16.74 29.61
CA ALA A 67 -34.56 17.00 28.35
C ALA A 67 -34.56 15.77 27.41
N ALA A 68 -34.34 15.97 26.12
CA ALA A 68 -34.12 14.89 25.16
C ALA A 68 -32.73 14.26 25.36
N ASP A 69 -31.78 15.02 25.90
CA ASP A 69 -30.45 14.57 26.31
C ASP A 69 -29.92 15.46 27.44
N GLY A 70 -29.23 14.87 28.40
CA GLY A 70 -28.80 15.58 29.61
C GLY A 70 -29.92 15.79 30.63
N SER A 71 -29.85 16.88 31.38
CA SER A 71 -30.70 17.16 32.54
C SER A 71 -31.66 18.34 32.32
N ARG A 72 -31.44 19.14 31.28
CA ARG A 72 -31.99 20.48 31.17
C ARG A 72 -32.41 20.82 29.74
N CYS A 73 -33.60 21.40 29.58
CA CYS A 73 -34.04 21.99 28.31
C CYS A 73 -34.60 23.41 28.52
N ILE A 74 -34.81 24.13 27.43
CA ILE A 74 -35.42 25.47 27.46
C ILE A 74 -36.91 25.37 27.16
N ARG A 75 -37.75 26.01 27.98
CA ARG A 75 -39.19 26.11 27.76
C ARG A 75 -39.60 27.53 27.39
N LEU A 76 -40.19 27.69 26.20
CA LEU A 76 -40.79 28.95 25.77
C LEU A 76 -42.32 28.89 25.96
N ILE A 77 -42.90 29.89 26.63
CA ILE A 77 -44.35 29.97 26.89
C ILE A 77 -44.91 31.28 26.35
N SER A 78 -45.76 31.17 25.34
CA SER A 78 -46.55 32.28 24.81
C SER A 78 -48.00 32.13 25.25
N LYS A 79 -48.49 33.08 26.05
CA LYS A 79 -49.89 33.14 26.51
C LYS A 79 -50.76 34.08 25.66
N SER A 80 -50.20 34.66 24.59
CA SER A 80 -50.91 35.57 23.69
C SER A 80 -50.70 35.21 22.22
N LYS A 81 -51.80 35.22 21.44
CA LYS A 81 -51.76 35.02 19.97
C LYS A 81 -51.09 36.17 19.22
N LYS A 82 -50.73 37.26 19.89
CA LYS A 82 -50.03 38.42 19.30
C LYS A 82 -48.57 38.53 19.74
N ALA A 83 -48.14 37.65 20.64
CA ALA A 83 -46.82 37.72 21.25
C ALA A 83 -45.75 36.98 20.46
N MET A 84 -44.51 37.37 20.72
CA MET A 84 -43.30 36.65 20.31
C MET A 84 -42.46 36.38 21.55
N VAL A 85 -42.09 35.11 21.73
CA VAL A 85 -41.07 34.71 22.69
C VAL A 85 -39.95 34.05 21.89
N SER A 86 -38.73 34.53 22.06
CA SER A 86 -37.58 34.03 21.31
C SER A 86 -36.37 33.75 22.19
N MET A 87 -35.58 32.79 21.75
CA MET A 87 -34.28 32.42 22.31
C MET A 87 -33.27 32.46 21.17
N ARG A 88 -32.31 33.37 21.22
CA ARG A 88 -31.34 33.55 20.13
C ARG A 88 -29.91 33.41 20.60
N SER A 89 -29.04 33.01 19.68
CA SER A 89 -27.60 32.94 19.92
C SER A 89 -27.07 34.33 20.26
N GLU A 90 -26.27 34.44 21.32
CA GLU A 90 -25.74 35.72 21.77
C GLU A 90 -24.70 36.29 20.79
N LYS A 91 -23.93 35.39 20.16
CA LYS A 91 -22.93 35.74 19.15
C LYS A 91 -23.54 35.67 17.76
N MET A 92 -23.13 36.61 16.91
CA MET A 92 -23.29 36.49 15.47
C MET A 92 -22.32 35.42 14.95
N LEU A 93 -22.80 34.55 14.08
CA LEU A 93 -22.07 33.43 13.51
C LEU A 93 -21.64 33.80 12.09
N GLU A 94 -20.35 33.67 11.78
CA GLU A 94 -19.79 34.09 10.49
C GLU A 94 -20.21 33.14 9.35
N VAL A 95 -20.51 33.71 8.18
CA VAL A 95 -20.88 32.98 6.96
C VAL A 95 -20.42 33.74 5.72
N LYS A 96 -20.35 33.04 4.58
CA LYS A 96 -20.18 33.65 3.27
C LYS A 96 -21.43 33.46 2.41
N PRO A 97 -21.73 34.40 1.50
CA PRO A 97 -22.78 34.20 0.51
C PRO A 97 -22.59 32.88 -0.23
N GLY A 98 -23.66 32.09 -0.32
CA GLY A 98 -23.63 30.78 -0.97
C GLY A 98 -23.30 29.60 -0.06
N ASP A 99 -22.80 29.82 1.16
CA ASP A 99 -22.72 28.76 2.17
C ASP A 99 -24.13 28.21 2.48
N ARG A 100 -24.19 27.04 3.12
CA ARG A 100 -25.45 26.47 3.61
C ARG A 100 -25.42 26.37 5.13
N ILE A 101 -26.46 26.87 5.78
CA ILE A 101 -26.68 26.67 7.20
C ILE A 101 -27.56 25.44 7.36
N PHE A 102 -27.04 24.44 8.07
CA PHE A 102 -27.82 23.33 8.57
C PHE A 102 -28.16 23.58 10.03
N ALA A 103 -29.44 23.63 10.35
CA ALA A 103 -29.92 23.85 11.71
C ALA A 103 -30.86 22.73 12.14
N GLU A 104 -30.69 22.28 13.38
CA GLU A 104 -31.45 21.19 13.96
C GLU A 104 -31.72 21.47 15.44
N CYS A 105 -32.89 21.07 15.95
CA CYS A 105 -33.16 21.00 17.38
C CYS A 105 -34.21 19.91 17.68
N MET A 106 -34.28 19.47 18.93
CA MET A 106 -35.37 18.65 19.46
C MET A 106 -36.46 19.57 19.99
N ILE A 107 -37.73 19.28 19.70
CA ILE A 107 -38.88 20.01 20.22
C ILE A 107 -39.93 19.08 20.83
N ARG A 108 -40.63 19.53 21.88
CA ARG A 108 -41.79 18.85 22.50
C ARG A 108 -42.75 19.89 23.06
N GLY A 109 -44.05 19.62 23.09
CA GLY A 109 -45.05 20.45 23.76
C GLY A 109 -46.26 20.76 22.88
N LYS A 110 -46.90 21.90 23.12
CA LYS A 110 -48.13 22.32 22.43
C LYS A 110 -47.92 23.67 21.79
N GLY A 111 -48.08 23.77 20.48
CA GLY A 111 -47.92 25.02 19.72
C GLY A 111 -47.08 24.81 18.46
N LYS A 112 -46.69 25.91 17.81
CA LYS A 112 -45.80 25.89 16.63
C LYS A 112 -44.46 26.50 16.99
N ALA A 113 -43.41 25.68 16.88
CA ALA A 113 -42.02 26.09 17.07
C ALA A 113 -41.48 26.68 15.76
N TYR A 114 -40.58 27.64 15.86
CA TYR A 114 -39.93 28.25 14.71
C TYR A 114 -38.41 28.26 14.86
N ILE A 115 -37.70 27.95 13.78
CA ILE A 115 -36.28 28.26 13.62
C ILE A 115 -36.22 29.50 12.73
N ARG A 116 -35.60 30.58 13.25
CA ARG A 116 -35.43 31.84 12.54
C ARG A 116 -33.95 32.19 12.44
N ILE A 117 -33.51 32.63 11.26
CA ILE A 117 -32.15 33.10 11.01
C ILE A 117 -32.19 34.53 10.50
N TYR A 118 -31.56 35.44 11.24
CA TYR A 118 -31.39 36.84 10.85
C TYR A 118 -30.03 37.04 10.20
N TRP A 119 -29.99 37.69 9.04
CA TRP A 119 -28.77 37.94 8.29
C TRP A 119 -28.20 39.32 8.58
N TYR A 120 -26.88 39.43 8.61
CA TYR A 120 -26.16 40.68 8.84
C TYR A 120 -25.07 40.87 7.79
N GLY A 121 -24.93 42.10 7.31
CA GLY A 121 -23.88 42.50 6.38
C GLY A 121 -22.51 42.60 7.06
N ALA A 122 -21.46 42.80 6.26
CA ALA A 122 -20.09 43.03 6.78
C ALA A 122 -19.98 44.33 7.60
N ASP A 123 -20.91 45.27 7.41
CA ASP A 123 -21.04 46.49 8.21
C ASP A 123 -21.76 46.28 9.56
N GLY A 124 -22.15 45.04 9.87
CA GLY A 124 -22.88 44.68 11.09
C GLY A 124 -24.36 45.06 11.07
N LYS A 125 -24.89 45.61 9.96
CA LYS A 125 -26.31 45.97 9.85
C LYS A 125 -27.14 44.75 9.47
N LYS A 126 -28.34 44.66 10.06
CA LYS A 126 -29.31 43.61 9.76
C LYS A 126 -29.85 43.78 8.33
N LEU A 127 -29.82 42.72 7.54
CA LEU A 127 -30.40 42.69 6.21
C LEU A 127 -31.94 42.59 6.30
N PRO A 128 -32.68 43.12 5.31
CA PRO A 128 -34.15 43.14 5.35
C PRO A 128 -34.77 41.75 5.23
N LYS A 129 -34.07 40.80 4.61
CA LYS A 129 -34.51 39.41 4.50
C LYS A 129 -34.08 38.62 5.73
N TYR A 130 -34.89 37.65 6.13
CA TYR A 130 -34.57 36.64 7.15
C TYR A 130 -35.11 35.29 6.68
N TYR A 131 -34.59 34.21 7.26
CA TYR A 131 -35.16 32.87 7.06
C TYR A 131 -36.03 32.49 8.25
N LEU A 132 -37.16 31.83 7.99
CA LEU A 132 -38.08 31.35 9.01
C LEU A 132 -38.72 30.05 8.53
N ASP A 133 -38.63 29.02 9.37
CA ASP A 133 -39.36 27.77 9.19
C ASP A 133 -40.07 27.42 10.48
N GLY A 134 -41.14 26.61 10.42
CA GLY A 134 -41.85 26.23 11.63
C GLY A 134 -42.55 24.89 11.59
N LEU A 135 -42.51 24.20 12.72
CA LEU A 135 -43.03 22.84 12.93
C LEU A 135 -43.98 22.82 14.13
N ASN A 136 -45.13 22.15 14.01
CA ASN A 136 -46.04 21.96 15.14
C ASN A 136 -45.40 20.97 16.13
N ALA A 137 -45.29 21.36 17.41
CA ALA A 137 -44.77 20.50 18.46
C ALA A 137 -45.73 19.34 18.75
N ALA A 138 -45.15 18.16 19.03
CA ALA A 138 -45.87 16.96 19.45
C ALA A 138 -45.76 16.77 20.98
N ALA A 139 -46.59 15.89 21.52
CA ALA A 139 -46.57 15.56 22.96
C ALA A 139 -45.23 14.93 23.40
N ASP A 140 -44.50 14.27 22.49
CA ASP A 140 -43.17 13.71 22.72
C ASP A 140 -42.10 14.43 21.88
N TRP A 141 -40.82 14.18 22.20
CA TRP A 141 -39.67 14.76 21.52
C TRP A 141 -39.61 14.36 20.04
N GLN A 142 -39.50 15.35 19.17
CA GLN A 142 -39.30 15.16 17.74
C GLN A 142 -38.20 16.09 17.22
N VAL A 143 -37.58 15.69 16.11
CA VAL A 143 -36.50 16.47 15.51
C VAL A 143 -37.06 17.51 14.54
N PHE A 144 -36.67 18.77 14.72
CA PHE A 144 -36.94 19.87 13.81
C PHE A 144 -35.65 20.28 13.09
N LYS A 145 -35.57 20.05 11.77
CA LYS A 145 -34.40 20.32 10.93
C LYS A 145 -34.73 21.33 9.83
N THR A 146 -33.77 22.17 9.50
CA THR A 146 -33.85 23.07 8.36
C THR A 146 -32.47 23.25 7.68
N ASN A 147 -32.48 23.60 6.40
CA ASN A 147 -31.28 23.90 5.61
C ASN A 147 -31.54 25.13 4.75
N VAL A 148 -30.76 26.19 4.94
CA VAL A 148 -30.92 27.46 4.21
C VAL A 148 -29.62 27.90 3.56
N LYS A 149 -29.71 28.38 2.31
CA LYS A 149 -28.59 29.02 1.60
C LYS A 149 -28.39 30.44 2.14
N VAL A 150 -27.15 30.78 2.45
CA VAL A 150 -26.77 32.13 2.89
C VAL A 150 -26.97 33.11 1.72
N PRO A 151 -27.80 34.16 1.89
CA PRO A 151 -28.13 35.09 0.82
C PRO A 151 -26.96 36.02 0.48
N GLU A 152 -27.03 36.67 -0.68
CA GLU A 152 -26.08 37.72 -1.06
C GLU A 152 -26.00 38.83 -0.01
N GLY A 153 -24.79 39.36 0.17
CA GLY A 153 -24.50 40.44 1.12
C GLY A 153 -24.42 40.02 2.60
N ALA A 154 -24.76 38.79 2.97
CA ALA A 154 -24.64 38.30 4.33
C ALA A 154 -23.17 37.91 4.65
N ALA A 155 -22.64 38.45 5.75
CA ALA A 155 -21.33 38.12 6.31
C ALA A 155 -21.44 37.39 7.66
N SER A 156 -22.58 37.51 8.33
CA SER A 156 -22.88 36.76 9.55
C SER A 156 -24.39 36.55 9.72
N PHE A 157 -24.77 35.71 10.67
CA PHE A 157 -26.17 35.47 11.02
C PHE A 157 -26.39 35.27 12.52
N VAL A 158 -27.63 35.42 12.97
CA VAL A 158 -28.07 35.06 14.33
C VAL A 158 -29.09 33.93 14.23
N PHE A 159 -28.87 32.87 15.00
CA PHE A 159 -29.76 31.73 15.12
C PHE A 159 -30.80 31.96 16.22
N SER A 160 -32.07 31.68 15.97
CA SER A 160 -33.17 31.93 16.91
C SER A 160 -34.20 30.80 16.92
N LEU A 161 -34.64 30.41 18.11
CA LEU A 161 -35.76 29.50 18.39
C LEU A 161 -36.93 30.33 18.91
N GLU A 162 -38.11 30.22 18.30
CA GLU A 162 -39.21 31.16 18.59
C GLU A 162 -40.58 30.48 18.69
N ILE A 163 -41.48 31.11 19.45
CA ILE A 163 -42.94 30.97 19.32
C ILE A 163 -43.46 32.33 18.84
N ILE A 164 -44.12 32.35 17.69
CA ILE A 164 -44.61 33.58 17.05
C ILE A 164 -46.13 33.49 16.89
N ALA A 165 -46.84 34.52 17.37
CA ALA A 165 -48.27 34.72 17.16
C ALA A 165 -49.12 33.46 17.44
N SER A 166 -48.73 32.72 18.48
CA SER A 166 -49.33 31.42 18.81
C SER A 166 -49.43 31.27 20.32
N LEU A 167 -50.47 30.57 20.76
CA LEU A 167 -50.57 30.07 22.13
C LEU A 167 -49.79 28.77 22.18
N GLY A 168 -48.79 28.70 23.04
CA GLY A 168 -48.01 27.48 23.13
C GLY A 168 -46.99 27.45 24.25
N GLU A 169 -46.67 26.24 24.66
CA GLU A 169 -45.64 25.87 25.61
C GLU A 169 -44.79 24.80 24.93
N ILE A 170 -43.55 25.17 24.57
CA ILE A 170 -42.65 24.33 23.79
C ILE A 170 -41.31 24.23 24.49
N ASP A 171 -40.88 23.00 24.71
CA ASP A 171 -39.54 22.62 25.12
C ASP A 171 -38.63 22.50 23.90
N PHE A 172 -37.43 23.08 23.98
CA PHE A 172 -36.36 22.99 23.00
C PHE A 172 -35.11 22.39 23.64
N ASP A 173 -34.47 21.47 22.93
CA ASP A 173 -33.22 20.84 23.35
C ASP A 173 -32.32 20.49 22.15
N LYS A 174 -31.05 20.16 22.38
CA LYS A 174 -30.05 19.74 21.37
C LYS A 174 -30.03 20.63 20.11
N ALA A 175 -30.04 21.95 20.31
CA ALA A 175 -29.91 22.89 19.20
C ALA A 175 -28.51 22.80 18.58
N VAL A 176 -28.43 22.54 17.28
CA VAL A 176 -27.21 22.40 16.50
C VAL A 176 -27.30 23.34 15.30
N CYS A 177 -26.25 24.12 15.05
CA CYS A 177 -26.16 24.96 13.85
C CYS A 177 -24.78 24.81 13.21
N ARG A 178 -24.74 24.39 11.94
CA ARG A 178 -23.52 24.12 11.17
C ARG A 178 -23.51 24.93 9.89
N VAL A 179 -22.33 25.33 9.44
CA VAL A 179 -22.13 25.97 8.15
C VAL A 179 -21.35 25.03 7.25
N GLU A 180 -21.92 24.73 6.08
CA GLU A 180 -21.26 23.99 5.00
C GLU A 180 -20.80 24.99 3.94
N PRO A 181 -19.51 24.98 3.54
CA PRO A 181 -18.99 25.87 2.51
C PRO A 181 -19.75 25.73 1.19
N GLY A 182 -20.03 26.84 0.52
CA GLY A 182 -20.76 26.91 -0.76
C GLY A 182 -20.04 26.31 -1.99
N THR A 183 -19.20 25.29 -1.83
CA THR A 183 -18.44 24.64 -2.92
C THR A 183 -19.30 23.67 -3.73
N ILE A 184 -20.45 24.15 -4.19
CA ILE A 184 -21.41 23.42 -5.02
C ILE A 184 -21.67 24.22 -6.29
N LEU A 185 -21.58 23.56 -7.44
CA LEU A 185 -22.19 24.03 -8.68
C LEU A 185 -23.55 23.36 -8.82
N ASP A 186 -24.62 24.13 -8.96
CA ASP A 186 -26.01 23.63 -9.00
C ASP A 186 -26.84 24.48 -9.94
N ASN A 187 -27.47 23.84 -10.92
CA ASN A 187 -28.40 24.46 -11.84
C ASN A 187 -29.64 23.58 -12.05
N GLY A 188 -30.53 23.90 -13.00
CA GLY A 188 -31.76 23.15 -13.23
C GLY A 188 -31.57 21.65 -13.54
N ARG A 189 -30.35 21.20 -13.88
CA ARG A 189 -30.06 19.84 -14.37
C ARG A 189 -28.93 19.12 -13.63
N ILE A 190 -27.91 19.85 -13.20
CA ILE A 190 -26.65 19.29 -12.70
C ILE A 190 -26.37 19.79 -11.30
N LYS A 191 -25.87 18.90 -10.44
CA LYS A 191 -25.28 19.26 -9.16
C LYS A 191 -23.90 18.61 -9.02
N ALA A 192 -22.86 19.43 -8.91
CA ALA A 192 -21.49 19.00 -8.65
C ALA A 192 -21.03 19.54 -7.28
N VAL A 193 -20.62 18.63 -6.39
CA VAL A 193 -20.12 18.95 -5.05
C VAL A 193 -18.61 18.79 -5.04
N PHE A 194 -17.91 19.76 -4.47
CA PHE A 194 -16.45 19.78 -4.41
C PHE A 194 -15.96 19.63 -2.98
N ASN A 195 -14.80 18.98 -2.82
CA ASN A 195 -14.15 18.80 -1.54
C ASN A 195 -12.80 19.53 -1.50
N PRO A 196 -12.77 20.76 -0.97
CA PRO A 196 -11.53 21.53 -0.87
C PRO A 196 -10.54 20.94 0.15
N ALA A 197 -10.98 20.12 1.10
CA ALA A 197 -10.06 19.50 2.07
C ALA A 197 -9.16 18.43 1.42
N ILE A 198 -9.58 17.85 0.29
CA ILE A 198 -8.89 16.75 -0.38
C ILE A 198 -8.82 17.01 -1.89
N GLY A 199 -7.83 17.80 -2.31
CA GLY A 199 -7.51 17.95 -3.73
C GLY A 199 -8.45 18.82 -4.56
N GLY A 200 -9.59 19.28 -4.04
CA GLY A 200 -10.46 20.26 -4.70
C GLY A 200 -11.07 19.80 -6.03
N GLY A 201 -11.17 18.48 -6.27
CA GLY A 201 -11.90 17.90 -7.40
C GLY A 201 -13.42 17.87 -7.17
N ILE A 202 -14.16 17.37 -8.16
CA ILE A 202 -15.59 17.09 -8.03
C ILE A 202 -15.74 15.76 -7.28
N ASP A 203 -16.20 15.79 -6.05
CA ASP A 203 -16.35 14.60 -5.19
C ASP A 203 -17.68 13.86 -5.40
N SER A 204 -18.69 14.57 -5.91
CA SER A 204 -20.00 14.00 -6.28
C SER A 204 -20.55 14.75 -7.48
N LEU A 205 -21.07 14.01 -8.46
CA LEU A 205 -21.72 14.54 -9.64
C LEU A 205 -23.06 13.84 -9.81
N THR A 206 -24.14 14.58 -9.57
CA THR A 206 -25.52 14.06 -9.67
C THR A 206 -26.32 14.86 -10.69
N LEU A 207 -27.25 14.19 -11.35
CA LEU A 207 -28.15 14.81 -12.34
C LEU A 207 -29.58 14.77 -11.82
N LYS A 208 -30.29 15.90 -11.93
CA LYS A 208 -31.68 16.02 -11.44
C LYS A 208 -32.58 15.10 -12.27
N GLY A 209 -33.32 14.23 -11.58
CA GLY A 209 -34.16 13.20 -12.19
C GLY A 209 -33.48 11.85 -12.40
N ILE A 210 -32.16 11.73 -12.18
CA ILE A 210 -31.41 10.47 -12.34
C ILE A 210 -30.86 10.04 -10.97
N LYS A 211 -31.25 8.84 -10.51
CA LYS A 211 -30.84 8.29 -9.20
C LYS A 211 -29.46 7.61 -9.29
N MET A 212 -28.44 8.37 -9.68
CA MET A 212 -27.08 7.88 -9.82
C MET A 212 -26.08 8.99 -9.52
N ASP A 213 -25.03 8.68 -8.77
CA ASP A 213 -23.81 9.50 -8.74
C ASP A 213 -22.83 8.98 -9.78
N PHE A 214 -22.31 9.88 -10.58
CA PHE A 214 -21.42 9.56 -11.67
C PHE A 214 -19.95 9.45 -11.21
N THR A 215 -19.64 9.80 -9.97
CA THR A 215 -18.34 9.58 -9.34
C THR A 215 -18.51 9.06 -7.91
N GLN A 216 -17.39 8.81 -7.23
CA GLN A 216 -17.35 8.48 -5.80
C GLN A 216 -16.43 9.48 -5.08
N PRO A 217 -16.64 9.77 -3.78
CA PRO A 217 -15.81 10.73 -3.05
C PRO A 217 -14.32 10.37 -3.09
N ASN A 218 -13.45 11.37 -3.22
CA ASN A 218 -12.00 11.17 -3.14
C ASN A 218 -11.55 11.06 -1.68
N LEU A 219 -10.84 9.98 -1.33
CA LEU A 219 -10.40 9.71 0.05
C LEU A 219 -8.88 9.46 0.10
N ILE A 220 -8.25 9.75 1.23
CA ILE A 220 -6.85 9.39 1.43
C ILE A 220 -6.73 7.86 1.40
N GLY A 221 -5.91 7.34 0.48
CA GLY A 221 -5.71 5.90 0.29
C GLY A 221 -6.75 5.20 -0.61
N ASN A 222 -7.84 5.87 -1.01
CA ASN A 222 -8.81 5.33 -1.96
C ASN A 222 -9.21 6.37 -3.02
N GLY A 223 -9.04 6.02 -4.29
CA GLY A 223 -9.24 6.98 -5.37
C GLY A 223 -10.70 7.27 -5.70
N GLY A 224 -11.05 8.55 -5.80
CA GLY A 224 -12.36 9.02 -6.23
C GLY A 224 -12.29 10.41 -6.85
N GLY A 225 -13.44 10.96 -7.22
CA GLY A 225 -13.65 12.30 -7.73
C GLY A 225 -13.27 12.52 -9.20
N MET A 226 -13.76 13.62 -9.79
CA MET A 226 -13.44 14.04 -11.15
C MET A 226 -12.54 15.27 -11.18
N PHE A 227 -11.72 15.39 -12.24
CA PHE A 227 -10.77 16.50 -12.44
C PHE A 227 -9.78 16.69 -11.28
N ASN A 228 -9.34 15.57 -10.68
CA ASN A 228 -8.25 15.61 -9.72
C ASN A 228 -6.95 15.96 -10.43
N LEU A 229 -6.22 16.93 -9.87
CA LEU A 229 -4.95 17.39 -10.43
C LEU A 229 -3.79 16.58 -9.84
N ILE A 230 -3.06 15.87 -10.70
CA ILE A 230 -1.88 15.09 -10.33
C ILE A 230 -0.64 15.79 -10.89
N LEU A 231 0.21 16.33 -10.01
CA LEU A 231 1.44 17.04 -10.39
C LEU A 231 2.61 16.54 -9.51
N PRO A 232 3.73 16.07 -10.08
CA PRO A 232 3.95 15.83 -11.51
C PRO A 232 3.11 14.67 -12.06
N SER A 233 2.87 14.65 -13.38
CA SER A 233 1.92 13.73 -14.06
C SER A 233 2.19 12.23 -13.87
N ASN A 234 3.43 11.85 -13.62
CA ASN A 234 3.90 10.47 -13.49
C ASN A 234 3.86 9.95 -12.03
N ARG A 235 3.47 10.80 -11.08
CA ARG A 235 3.48 10.50 -9.66
C ARG A 235 2.04 10.31 -9.17
N ASN A 236 1.71 9.17 -8.54
CA ASN A 236 0.38 8.95 -7.95
C ASN A 236 0.52 8.73 -6.44
N PRO A 237 -0.02 9.61 -5.57
CA PRO A 237 -1.06 10.61 -5.85
C PRO A 237 -0.57 11.94 -6.43
N GLY A 238 0.73 12.18 -6.55
CA GLY A 238 1.25 13.52 -6.88
C GLY A 238 1.25 14.43 -5.65
N GLU A 239 1.75 15.65 -5.79
CA GLU A 239 1.81 16.65 -4.72
C GLU A 239 0.45 17.33 -4.46
N LEU A 240 -0.44 17.37 -5.47
CA LEU A 240 -1.66 18.17 -5.42
C LEU A 240 -2.96 17.37 -5.21
N ARG A 241 -2.98 16.06 -5.44
CA ARG A 241 -4.25 15.28 -5.38
C ARG A 241 -4.89 15.27 -4.00
N PHE A 242 -4.09 15.19 -2.94
CA PHE A 242 -4.59 15.16 -1.57
C PHE A 242 -4.24 16.43 -0.79
N ALA A 243 -3.53 17.37 -1.40
CA ALA A 243 -3.28 18.66 -0.79
C ALA A 243 -4.60 19.44 -0.66
N PRO A 244 -4.88 20.06 0.50
CA PRO A 244 -6.03 20.96 0.63
C PRO A 244 -5.95 22.09 -0.39
N ALA A 245 -7.10 22.47 -0.93
CA ALA A 245 -7.29 23.60 -1.81
C ALA A 245 -8.00 24.74 -1.06
N LYS A 246 -7.54 25.97 -1.30
CA LYS A 246 -8.30 27.16 -0.92
C LYS A 246 -9.45 27.33 -1.93
N ALA A 247 -10.68 27.18 -1.45
CA ALA A 247 -11.89 27.43 -2.25
C ALA A 247 -12.33 28.88 -2.16
N GLU A 248 -12.68 29.44 -3.31
CA GLU A 248 -13.31 30.75 -3.48
C GLU A 248 -14.57 30.55 -4.34
N VAL A 249 -15.74 30.84 -3.77
CA VAL A 249 -16.99 30.88 -4.53
C VAL A 249 -17.05 32.24 -5.23
N VAL A 250 -16.75 32.26 -6.53
CA VAL A 250 -16.73 33.49 -7.34
C VAL A 250 -18.15 33.93 -7.65
N THR A 251 -19.00 32.98 -8.06
CA THR A 251 -20.44 33.20 -8.29
C THR A 251 -21.21 32.04 -7.66
N PRO A 252 -22.03 32.26 -6.62
CA PRO A 252 -22.71 31.20 -5.89
C PRO A 252 -23.51 30.23 -6.78
N GLY A 253 -23.16 28.95 -6.75
CA GLY A 253 -23.81 27.91 -7.56
C GLY A 253 -23.33 27.82 -9.01
N GLN A 254 -22.50 28.76 -9.48
CA GLN A 254 -22.10 28.84 -10.89
C GLN A 254 -20.59 28.82 -11.09
N VAL A 255 -19.79 29.51 -10.27
CA VAL A 255 -18.34 29.60 -10.47
C VAL A 255 -17.60 29.39 -9.16
N ILE A 256 -16.69 28.42 -9.15
CA ILE A 256 -15.82 28.10 -8.01
C ILE A 256 -14.37 28.11 -8.48
N ARG A 257 -13.50 28.76 -7.72
CA ARG A 257 -12.05 28.74 -7.92
C ARG A 257 -11.38 27.97 -6.79
N MET A 258 -10.50 27.04 -7.16
CA MET A 258 -9.68 26.23 -6.26
C MET A 258 -8.22 26.57 -6.48
N THR A 259 -7.53 27.00 -5.42
CA THR A 259 -6.10 27.32 -5.47
C THR A 259 -5.32 26.38 -4.55
N GLN A 260 -4.26 25.78 -5.07
CA GLN A 260 -3.31 24.95 -4.32
C GLN A 260 -1.89 25.41 -4.59
N LYS A 261 -1.02 25.35 -3.59
CA LYS A 261 0.38 25.73 -3.71
C LYS A 261 1.28 24.63 -3.16
N ILE A 262 2.39 24.41 -3.84
CA ILE A 262 3.47 23.53 -3.36
C ILE A 262 4.52 24.41 -2.71
N ASP A 263 4.73 24.27 -1.41
CA ASP A 263 5.64 25.14 -0.66
C ASP A 263 7.06 24.56 -0.52
N THR A 264 7.24 23.26 -0.77
CA THR A 264 8.52 22.55 -0.53
C THR A 264 8.91 21.62 -1.69
N GLY A 265 10.19 21.25 -1.75
CA GLY A 265 10.72 20.32 -2.76
C GLY A 265 11.01 20.94 -4.13
N ASP A 266 11.21 20.12 -5.15
CA ASP A 266 11.62 20.55 -6.50
C ASP A 266 10.56 21.42 -7.20
N TYR A 267 9.31 21.32 -6.78
CA TYR A 267 8.18 22.08 -7.31
C TYR A 267 7.76 23.24 -6.38
N ALA A 268 8.60 23.61 -5.41
CA ALA A 268 8.31 24.72 -4.50
C ALA A 268 8.06 26.03 -5.26
N GLY A 269 6.94 26.68 -4.95
CA GLY A 269 6.46 27.89 -5.62
C GLY A 269 5.48 27.64 -6.76
N ILE A 270 5.24 26.38 -7.16
CA ILE A 270 4.16 26.07 -8.10
C ILE A 270 2.80 26.29 -7.44
N GLU A 271 1.98 27.14 -8.05
CA GLU A 271 0.59 27.38 -7.69
C GLU A 271 -0.31 26.87 -8.82
N ALA A 272 -1.26 26.00 -8.47
CA ALA A 272 -2.29 25.52 -9.38
C ALA A 272 -3.63 26.17 -9.05
N VAL A 273 -4.20 26.86 -10.02
CA VAL A 273 -5.52 27.49 -9.94
C VAL A 273 -6.46 26.76 -10.90
N ARG A 274 -7.56 26.20 -10.38
CA ARG A 274 -8.62 25.58 -11.16
C ARG A 274 -9.90 26.38 -11.00
N THR A 275 -10.52 26.80 -12.10
CA THR A 275 -11.81 27.48 -12.08
C THR A 275 -12.85 26.57 -12.73
N PHE A 276 -13.89 26.24 -11.98
CA PHE A 276 -15.03 25.44 -12.41
C PHE A 276 -16.22 26.35 -12.64
N GLU A 277 -16.87 26.23 -13.80
CA GLU A 277 -18.02 27.06 -14.19
C GLU A 277 -19.18 26.18 -14.68
N LEU A 278 -20.39 26.43 -14.16
CA LEU A 278 -21.66 25.86 -14.60
C LEU A 278 -22.70 27.00 -14.74
N LEU A 279 -23.05 27.34 -15.98
CA LEU A 279 -24.06 28.36 -16.25
C LEU A 279 -25.49 27.86 -15.95
N PRO A 280 -26.47 28.74 -15.66
CA PRO A 280 -27.83 28.36 -15.21
C PRO A 280 -28.56 27.32 -16.07
N ASP A 281 -28.42 27.38 -17.39
CA ASP A 281 -29.11 26.49 -18.33
C ASP A 281 -28.15 25.54 -19.08
N SER A 282 -26.88 25.53 -18.68
CA SER A 282 -25.84 24.74 -19.33
C SER A 282 -25.86 23.28 -18.87
N SER A 283 -25.61 22.36 -19.78
CA SER A 283 -25.26 20.97 -19.45
C SER A 283 -23.75 20.73 -19.40
N ARG A 284 -22.95 21.80 -19.39
CA ARG A 284 -21.49 21.79 -19.45
C ARG A 284 -20.90 22.41 -18.19
N ILE A 285 -19.98 21.67 -17.56
CA ILE A 285 -19.06 22.19 -16.56
C ILE A 285 -17.74 22.53 -17.27
N LYS A 286 -17.38 23.80 -17.32
CA LYS A 286 -16.06 24.22 -17.85
C LYS A 286 -15.03 24.15 -16.72
N VAL A 287 -13.81 23.76 -17.06
CA VAL A 287 -12.68 23.69 -16.15
C VAL A 287 -11.50 24.41 -16.79
N ASN A 288 -11.13 25.57 -16.27
CA ASN A 288 -9.89 26.22 -16.62
C ASN A 288 -8.83 25.85 -15.59
N VAL A 289 -7.65 25.42 -16.03
CA VAL A 289 -6.49 25.19 -15.17
C VAL A 289 -5.38 26.15 -15.55
N GLN A 290 -4.80 26.80 -14.54
CA GLN A 290 -3.61 27.61 -14.67
C GLN A 290 -2.55 27.12 -13.67
N ILE A 291 -1.35 26.85 -14.15
CA ILE A 291 -0.17 26.51 -13.35
C ILE A 291 0.77 27.71 -13.40
N ARG A 292 1.08 28.28 -12.24
CA ARG A 292 1.92 29.48 -12.10
C ARG A 292 3.18 29.14 -11.32
N ASN A 293 4.29 29.74 -11.69
CA ASN A 293 5.51 29.68 -10.89
C ASN A 293 5.67 30.95 -10.06
N THR A 294 5.24 30.88 -8.81
CA THR A 294 5.40 31.96 -7.81
C THR A 294 6.72 31.84 -7.03
N GLY A 295 7.55 30.84 -7.36
CA GLY A 295 8.84 30.59 -6.75
C GLY A 295 9.97 31.41 -7.35
N ARG A 296 11.21 31.08 -6.97
CA ARG A 296 12.43 31.78 -7.43
C ARG A 296 13.24 31.02 -8.48
N LYS A 297 12.90 29.76 -8.75
CA LYS A 297 13.62 28.88 -9.68
C LYS A 297 12.74 28.56 -10.88
N THR A 298 13.35 28.34 -12.04
CA THR A 298 12.67 27.74 -13.19
C THR A 298 12.29 26.30 -12.86
N VAL A 299 11.06 25.90 -13.20
CA VAL A 299 10.53 24.57 -12.95
C VAL A 299 10.09 23.94 -14.27
N GLU A 300 10.59 22.75 -14.57
CA GLU A 300 10.08 21.89 -15.64
C GLU A 300 9.14 20.85 -15.03
N THR A 301 7.92 20.75 -15.56
CA THR A 301 6.94 19.79 -15.04
C THR A 301 5.92 19.39 -16.08
N SER A 302 5.05 18.46 -15.71
CA SER A 302 3.81 18.11 -16.41
C SER A 302 2.78 17.74 -15.36
N PHE A 303 1.50 17.77 -15.70
CA PHE A 303 0.45 17.25 -14.83
C PHE A 303 -0.47 16.32 -15.60
N ARG A 304 -1.32 15.60 -14.88
CA ARG A 304 -2.48 14.94 -15.47
C ARG A 304 -3.75 15.28 -14.71
N PHE A 305 -4.85 15.35 -15.44
CA PHE A 305 -6.17 15.20 -14.81
C PHE A 305 -6.47 13.72 -14.64
N GLN A 306 -7.05 13.34 -13.50
CA GLN A 306 -7.58 12.01 -13.27
C GLN A 306 -9.02 12.13 -12.79
N SER A 307 -9.93 11.57 -13.58
CA SER A 307 -11.35 11.55 -13.28
C SER A 307 -11.83 10.12 -13.03
N PHE A 308 -12.33 9.84 -11.83
CA PHE A 308 -13.00 8.61 -11.49
C PHE A 308 -14.46 8.73 -11.90
N ALA A 309 -14.91 7.82 -12.75
CA ALA A 309 -16.30 7.70 -13.12
C ALA A 309 -16.86 6.36 -12.61
N SER A 310 -18.18 6.31 -12.46
CA SER A 310 -18.90 5.09 -12.06
C SER A 310 -18.62 3.96 -13.06
N SER A 311 -18.45 2.74 -12.55
CA SER A 311 -18.26 1.51 -13.33
C SER A 311 -19.57 0.93 -13.87
N ALA A 312 -20.72 1.60 -13.68
CA ALA A 312 -22.03 1.17 -14.18
C ALA A 312 -22.01 0.86 -15.70
N PRO A 313 -22.81 -0.10 -16.20
CA PRO A 313 -22.79 -0.54 -17.59
C PRO A 313 -22.89 0.60 -18.61
N GLY A 314 -22.12 0.49 -19.69
CA GLY A 314 -21.95 1.60 -20.60
C GLY A 314 -20.92 1.38 -21.69
N SER A 315 -20.43 2.46 -22.30
CA SER A 315 -19.39 2.39 -23.32
C SER A 315 -18.48 3.61 -23.27
N PHE A 316 -17.21 3.41 -23.56
CA PHE A 316 -16.27 4.49 -23.85
C PHE A 316 -16.13 4.67 -25.35
N THR A 317 -16.10 5.90 -25.83
CA THR A 317 -15.76 6.22 -27.22
C THR A 317 -14.72 7.33 -27.30
N TRP A 318 -13.85 7.26 -28.30
CA TRP A 318 -12.88 8.31 -28.59
C TRP A 318 -12.44 8.27 -30.06
N PRO A 319 -11.94 9.40 -30.61
CA PRO A 319 -11.56 9.49 -32.00
C PRO A 319 -10.07 9.20 -32.22
N THR A 320 -9.75 8.28 -33.13
CA THR A 320 -8.40 8.08 -33.70
C THR A 320 -8.33 8.71 -35.10
N PRO A 321 -7.14 8.81 -35.74
CA PRO A 321 -7.04 9.33 -37.10
C PRO A 321 -7.97 8.63 -38.08
N ASP A 322 -8.07 7.30 -37.98
CA ASP A 322 -8.76 6.47 -38.95
C ASP A 322 -10.17 6.06 -38.52
N TRP A 323 -10.45 5.98 -37.21
CA TRP A 323 -11.65 5.35 -36.66
C TRP A 323 -12.26 6.14 -35.49
N ILE A 324 -13.48 5.78 -35.12
CA ILE A 324 -13.98 5.99 -33.76
C ILE A 324 -13.86 4.67 -33.03
N GLN A 325 -12.99 4.61 -32.04
CA GLN A 325 -12.87 3.41 -31.21
C GLN A 325 -13.97 3.40 -30.16
N ILE A 326 -14.55 2.23 -29.94
CA ILE A 326 -15.56 1.99 -28.93
C ILE A 326 -15.18 0.81 -28.05
N PHE A 327 -15.33 0.99 -26.76
CA PHE A 327 -15.18 -0.07 -25.77
C PHE A 327 -16.47 -0.23 -24.98
N HIS A 328 -17.12 -1.39 -25.11
CA HIS A 328 -18.34 -1.71 -24.37
C HIS A 328 -18.02 -2.30 -23.00
N GLN A 329 -18.46 -1.63 -21.94
CA GLN A 329 -18.37 -2.14 -20.58
C GLN A 329 -19.70 -2.76 -20.19
N THR A 330 -19.72 -4.09 -20.10
CA THR A 330 -20.93 -4.89 -19.85
C THR A 330 -21.24 -5.08 -18.36
N GLY A 331 -20.36 -4.62 -17.47
CA GLY A 331 -20.44 -4.88 -16.03
C GLY A 331 -19.80 -6.21 -15.60
N GLU A 332 -19.47 -7.08 -16.55
CA GLU A 332 -18.68 -8.28 -16.31
C GLU A 332 -17.19 -7.95 -16.10
N PRO A 333 -16.40 -8.83 -15.45
CA PRO A 333 -14.95 -8.70 -15.38
C PRO A 333 -14.37 -8.53 -16.78
N LEU A 334 -13.55 -7.49 -16.96
CA LEU A 334 -12.87 -7.20 -18.22
C LEU A 334 -11.69 -8.13 -18.38
N ASN A 335 -12.01 -9.37 -18.72
CA ASN A 335 -11.09 -10.44 -19.03
C ASN A 335 -9.97 -9.93 -19.98
N GLY A 336 -8.76 -9.73 -19.43
CA GLY A 336 -7.58 -9.33 -20.20
C GLY A 336 -7.39 -7.85 -20.53
N MET A 337 -8.27 -6.95 -20.08
CA MET A 337 -8.14 -5.52 -20.35
C MET A 337 -8.42 -4.69 -19.09
N ASN A 338 -7.36 -4.31 -18.39
CA ASN A 338 -7.46 -3.42 -17.22
C ASN A 338 -7.22 -1.95 -17.58
N SER A 339 -6.79 -1.67 -18.81
CA SER A 339 -6.58 -0.31 -19.28
C SER A 339 -6.62 -0.16 -20.78
N VAL A 340 -6.96 1.05 -21.22
CA VAL A 340 -6.88 1.48 -22.61
C VAL A 340 -5.99 2.72 -22.69
N ILE A 341 -4.91 2.62 -23.47
CA ILE A 341 -3.98 3.72 -23.71
C ILE A 341 -4.25 4.30 -25.08
N ILE A 342 -4.41 5.62 -25.16
CA ILE A 342 -4.73 6.33 -26.39
C ILE A 342 -3.67 7.42 -26.61
N ASP A 343 -2.81 7.20 -27.61
CA ASP A 343 -1.68 8.09 -27.93
C ASP A 343 -1.85 8.83 -29.28
N LEU A 344 -2.76 8.34 -30.13
CA LEU A 344 -3.06 8.89 -31.44
C LEU A 344 -4.51 9.36 -31.45
N MET A 345 -4.75 10.53 -30.89
CA MET A 345 -6.08 11.15 -30.85
C MET A 345 -6.23 12.07 -32.07
N ARG A 346 -7.39 12.00 -32.74
CA ARG A 346 -7.74 12.96 -33.82
C ARG A 346 -8.35 14.24 -33.27
N ALA A 347 -9.14 14.12 -32.20
CA ALA A 347 -9.80 15.25 -31.54
C ALA A 347 -9.71 15.13 -30.01
N GLY A 348 -9.86 16.27 -29.34
CA GLY A 348 -9.65 16.39 -27.89
C GLY A 348 -10.88 16.02 -27.07
N TRP A 349 -11.39 14.79 -27.23
CA TRP A 349 -12.50 14.31 -26.42
C TRP A 349 -12.47 12.79 -26.17
N ILE A 350 -13.03 12.38 -25.03
CA ILE A 350 -13.40 11.00 -24.70
C ILE A 350 -14.80 11.02 -24.12
N ALA A 351 -15.67 10.13 -24.56
CA ALA A 351 -17.02 10.03 -24.05
C ALA A 351 -17.23 8.77 -23.23
N ARG A 352 -18.01 8.88 -22.17
CA ARG A 352 -18.52 7.75 -21.39
C ARG A 352 -20.05 7.77 -21.45
N PHE A 353 -20.61 6.83 -22.20
CA PHE A 353 -22.05 6.58 -22.28
C PHE A 353 -22.48 5.61 -21.16
N TYR A 354 -23.56 5.94 -20.46
CA TYR A 354 -24.21 5.11 -19.44
C TYR A 354 -25.55 4.63 -19.97
N LYS A 355 -25.64 3.31 -20.20
CA LYS A 355 -26.77 2.71 -20.91
C LYS A 355 -28.10 2.91 -20.19
N ASP A 356 -28.14 2.59 -18.90
CA ASP A 356 -29.39 2.61 -18.12
C ASP A 356 -29.82 4.02 -17.75
N ALA A 357 -28.84 4.93 -17.54
CA ALA A 357 -29.11 6.34 -17.27
C ALA A 357 -29.44 7.14 -18.55
N LYS A 358 -29.19 6.59 -19.75
CA LYS A 358 -29.28 7.28 -21.04
C LYS A 358 -28.52 8.62 -21.06
N VAL A 359 -27.35 8.63 -20.44
CA VAL A 359 -26.51 9.83 -20.29
C VAL A 359 -25.12 9.57 -20.84
N THR A 360 -24.57 10.55 -21.56
CA THR A 360 -23.14 10.58 -21.90
C THR A 360 -22.43 11.68 -21.16
N LEU A 361 -21.32 11.32 -20.50
CA LEU A 361 -20.31 12.25 -20.01
C LEU A 361 -19.23 12.41 -21.07
N LEU A 362 -19.20 13.57 -21.72
CA LEU A 362 -18.22 13.91 -22.74
C LEU A 362 -17.13 14.78 -22.12
N TYR A 363 -15.96 14.18 -21.97
CA TYR A 363 -14.77 14.82 -21.45
C TYR A 363 -14.01 15.49 -22.60
N SER A 364 -13.85 16.80 -22.54
CA SER A 364 -13.19 17.59 -23.59
C SER A 364 -11.90 18.23 -23.06
N TYR A 365 -10.84 18.24 -23.86
CA TYR A 365 -9.52 18.80 -23.52
C TYR A 365 -8.80 19.39 -24.73
N ASP A 366 -7.81 20.25 -24.49
CA ASP A 366 -6.94 20.77 -25.54
C ASP A 366 -5.98 19.69 -26.07
N ILE A 367 -6.31 19.12 -27.23
CA ILE A 367 -5.52 18.08 -27.89
C ILE A 367 -4.08 18.51 -28.20
N LYS A 368 -3.80 19.81 -28.38
CA LYS A 368 -2.42 20.27 -28.63
C LYS A 368 -1.56 20.13 -27.37
N LYS A 369 -2.18 20.21 -26.20
CA LYS A 369 -1.52 20.16 -24.89
C LYS A 369 -1.52 18.79 -24.25
N VAL A 370 -2.51 17.94 -24.56
CA VAL A 370 -2.57 16.55 -24.08
C VAL A 370 -1.71 15.66 -24.98
N ARG A 371 -0.81 14.88 -24.38
CA ARG A 371 0.06 13.91 -25.07
C ARG A 371 -0.65 12.57 -25.26
N ARG A 372 -1.34 12.13 -24.22
CA ARG A 372 -1.82 10.76 -24.04
C ARG A 372 -3.05 10.80 -23.15
N THR A 373 -3.99 9.89 -23.38
CA THR A 373 -5.02 9.56 -22.40
C THR A 373 -4.95 8.10 -21.99
N TYR A 374 -5.35 7.85 -20.75
CA TYR A 374 -5.32 6.53 -20.14
C TYR A 374 -6.67 6.28 -19.45
N ASN A 375 -7.34 5.19 -19.81
CA ASN A 375 -8.52 4.74 -19.08
C ASN A 375 -8.16 3.50 -18.29
N TYR A 376 -8.23 3.55 -16.96
CA TYR A 376 -8.11 2.35 -16.12
C TYR A 376 -9.50 1.77 -15.90
N LEU A 377 -9.66 0.46 -16.12
CA LEU A 377 -10.95 -0.17 -16.18
C LEU A 377 -10.99 -1.35 -15.20
N VAL A 378 -11.66 -1.18 -14.07
CA VAL A 378 -11.88 -2.25 -13.09
C VAL A 378 -13.36 -2.30 -12.67
N PRO A 379 -13.85 -3.43 -12.14
CA PRO A 379 -15.25 -3.54 -11.73
C PRO A 379 -15.70 -2.48 -10.72
N GLN A 380 -14.80 -1.99 -9.87
CA GLN A 380 -15.11 -1.05 -8.80
C GLN A 380 -15.22 0.39 -9.28
N PHE A 381 -14.43 0.79 -10.28
CA PHE A 381 -14.40 2.15 -10.82
C PHE A 381 -13.71 2.17 -12.17
N VAL A 382 -13.91 3.25 -12.91
CA VAL A 382 -13.15 3.53 -14.12
C VAL A 382 -12.48 4.88 -13.98
N THR A 383 -11.25 5.01 -14.47
CA THR A 383 -10.59 6.32 -14.56
C THR A 383 -10.54 6.79 -16.00
N ASN A 384 -10.57 8.10 -16.18
CA ASN A 384 -10.19 8.77 -17.41
C ASN A 384 -9.09 9.79 -17.07
N GLU A 385 -7.90 9.58 -17.62
CA GLU A 385 -6.71 10.34 -17.28
C GLU A 385 -6.12 11.03 -18.50
N TRP A 386 -5.75 12.32 -18.38
CA TRP A 386 -5.15 13.09 -19.48
C TRP A 386 -3.77 13.55 -19.10
N TYR A 387 -2.75 13.01 -19.76
CA TYR A 387 -1.36 13.34 -19.53
C TYR A 387 -0.98 14.53 -20.40
N TYR A 388 -0.75 15.68 -19.78
CA TYR A 388 -0.31 16.88 -20.48
C TYR A 388 1.17 16.79 -20.86
N ARG A 389 1.54 17.44 -21.96
CA ARG A 389 2.94 17.57 -22.40
C ARG A 389 3.76 18.32 -21.34
N PRO A 390 5.04 17.98 -21.17
CA PRO A 390 5.93 18.77 -20.30
C PRO A 390 6.00 20.23 -20.74
N PHE A 391 6.13 21.12 -19.78
CA PHE A 391 6.32 22.55 -19.97
C PHE A 391 7.27 23.10 -18.89
N THR A 392 7.91 24.22 -19.21
CA THR A 392 8.88 24.90 -18.34
C THR A 392 8.36 26.28 -17.99
N LEU A 393 8.42 26.64 -16.70
CA LEU A 393 7.99 27.93 -16.19
C LEU A 393 9.13 28.63 -15.46
N LYS A 394 9.53 29.80 -15.92
CA LYS A 394 10.39 30.73 -15.16
C LYS A 394 9.60 31.40 -14.04
N PRO A 395 10.27 31.98 -13.02
CA PRO A 395 9.60 32.79 -12.01
C PRO A 395 8.66 33.84 -12.63
N GLY A 396 7.42 33.89 -12.18
CA GLY A 396 6.37 34.78 -12.67
C GLY A 396 5.62 34.29 -13.91
N GLU A 397 6.08 33.25 -14.60
CA GLU A 397 5.38 32.71 -15.76
C GLU A 397 4.19 31.82 -15.36
N SER A 398 3.25 31.67 -16.29
CA SER A 398 2.11 30.79 -16.13
C SER A 398 1.83 29.99 -17.40
N TRP A 399 1.26 28.81 -17.21
CA TRP A 399 0.76 27.93 -18.25
C TRP A 399 -0.73 27.70 -17.99
N SER A 400 -1.55 27.60 -19.04
CA SER A 400 -2.99 27.36 -18.89
C SER A 400 -3.53 26.35 -19.90
N SER A 401 -4.64 25.70 -19.55
CA SER A 401 -5.44 24.89 -20.46
C SER A 401 -6.89 24.90 -20.05
N ASP A 402 -7.75 24.76 -21.04
CA ASP A 402 -9.17 24.51 -20.82
C ASP A 402 -9.46 23.01 -20.93
N ALA A 403 -10.47 22.61 -20.17
CA ALA A 403 -11.13 21.34 -20.24
C ALA A 403 -12.63 21.53 -19.98
N ALA A 404 -13.44 20.52 -20.27
CA ALA A 404 -14.85 20.53 -19.94
C ALA A 404 -15.40 19.14 -19.71
N LEU A 405 -16.54 19.11 -19.03
CA LEU A 405 -17.44 17.97 -18.93
C LEU A 405 -18.79 18.38 -19.49
N ASP A 406 -19.10 17.94 -20.71
CA ASP A 406 -20.41 18.10 -21.31
C ASP A 406 -21.29 16.88 -20.94
N ILE A 407 -22.52 17.13 -20.50
CA ILE A 407 -23.49 16.10 -20.13
C ILE A 407 -24.58 16.07 -21.19
N LEU A 408 -24.67 14.95 -21.90
CA LEU A 408 -25.66 14.74 -22.95
C LEU A 408 -26.75 13.82 -22.41
N PHE A 409 -27.98 14.32 -22.38
CA PHE A 409 -29.16 13.61 -21.90
C PHE A 409 -29.85 12.84 -23.05
N ASP A 410 -30.73 11.92 -22.71
CA ASP A 410 -31.58 11.18 -23.64
C ASP A 410 -30.79 10.48 -24.77
N GLN A 411 -29.62 9.94 -24.41
CA GLN A 411 -28.74 9.22 -25.32
C GLN A 411 -29.15 7.75 -25.40
N ASP A 412 -29.39 7.25 -26.61
CA ASP A 412 -29.65 5.82 -26.85
C ASP A 412 -28.43 5.08 -27.44
N LYS A 413 -27.37 5.82 -27.79
CA LYS A 413 -26.17 5.28 -28.44
C LYS A 413 -24.90 5.94 -27.89
N PRO A 414 -23.75 5.24 -28.01
CA PRO A 414 -22.43 5.82 -27.74
C PRO A 414 -22.17 7.07 -28.59
N TYR A 415 -21.48 8.05 -28.02
CA TYR A 415 -21.24 9.34 -28.67
C TYR A 415 -20.27 9.22 -29.86
N VAL A 416 -20.62 9.90 -30.94
CA VAL A 416 -19.84 10.07 -32.17
C VAL A 416 -19.94 11.54 -32.57
N ASP A 417 -18.81 12.19 -32.85
CA ASP A 417 -18.81 13.60 -33.24
C ASP A 417 -19.31 13.82 -34.69
N ALA A 418 -19.75 15.05 -34.97
CA ALA A 418 -20.28 15.42 -36.28
C ALA A 418 -19.28 15.22 -37.43
N VAL A 419 -17.98 15.36 -37.16
CA VAL A 419 -16.93 15.16 -38.17
C VAL A 419 -16.82 13.69 -38.56
N ALA A 420 -16.85 12.79 -37.58
CA ALA A 420 -16.84 11.35 -37.79
C ALA A 420 -18.10 10.89 -38.54
N LEU A 421 -19.26 11.46 -38.23
CA LEU A 421 -20.50 11.22 -38.96
C LEU A 421 -20.40 11.68 -40.42
N ALA A 422 -19.90 12.89 -40.66
CA ALA A 422 -19.72 13.44 -42.01
C ALA A 422 -18.69 12.66 -42.85
N ALA A 423 -17.57 12.27 -42.23
CA ALA A 423 -16.51 11.49 -42.84
C ALA A 423 -16.83 9.99 -42.95
N ARG A 424 -17.98 9.53 -42.43
CA ARG A 424 -18.39 8.12 -42.36
C ARG A 424 -17.28 7.23 -41.74
N GLN A 425 -16.59 7.74 -40.72
CA GLN A 425 -15.58 6.96 -40.00
C GLN A 425 -16.22 5.69 -39.43
N ARG A 426 -15.55 4.54 -39.57
CA ARG A 426 -16.09 3.29 -39.01
C ARG A 426 -15.92 3.29 -37.49
N LEU A 427 -16.87 2.66 -36.83
CA LEU A 427 -16.76 2.28 -35.42
C LEU A 427 -15.90 1.02 -35.32
N GLU A 428 -14.76 1.12 -34.64
CA GLU A 428 -13.89 0.00 -34.34
C GLU A 428 -14.13 -0.44 -32.90
N GLU A 429 -14.71 -1.63 -32.73
CA GLU A 429 -14.98 -2.19 -31.42
C GLU A 429 -13.72 -2.83 -30.82
N ILE A 430 -13.32 -2.32 -29.66
CA ILE A 430 -12.30 -2.94 -28.82
C ILE A 430 -12.98 -4.01 -27.98
N LYS A 431 -12.73 -5.26 -28.34
CA LYS A 431 -13.30 -6.42 -27.66
C LYS A 431 -12.39 -6.86 -26.50
N PRO A 432 -12.91 -7.02 -25.28
CA PRO A 432 -12.21 -7.75 -24.23
C PRO A 432 -11.78 -9.13 -24.71
N ILE A 433 -10.66 -9.63 -24.20
CA ILE A 433 -10.19 -10.97 -24.55
C ILE A 433 -11.06 -11.97 -23.79
N LYS A 434 -11.86 -12.76 -24.50
CA LYS A 434 -12.55 -13.88 -23.85
C LYS A 434 -11.51 -14.91 -23.42
N LEU A 435 -11.33 -15.09 -22.10
CA LEU A 435 -10.43 -16.12 -21.60
C LEU A 435 -11.04 -17.51 -21.88
N PRO A 436 -10.22 -18.51 -22.25
CA PRO A 436 -10.67 -19.91 -22.36
C PRO A 436 -11.24 -20.40 -21.03
N PRO A 437 -12.08 -21.44 -20.98
CA PRO A 437 -12.53 -22.01 -19.70
C PRO A 437 -11.33 -22.46 -18.84
N PRO A 438 -11.38 -22.29 -17.50
CA PRO A 438 -10.33 -22.78 -16.62
C PRO A 438 -10.15 -24.30 -16.77
N PRO A 439 -8.90 -24.80 -16.73
CA PRO A 439 -8.67 -26.24 -16.65
C PRO A 439 -9.29 -26.80 -15.36
N ALA A 440 -9.61 -28.10 -15.38
CA ALA A 440 -9.99 -28.80 -14.15
C ALA A 440 -8.88 -28.64 -13.10
N GLY A 441 -9.28 -28.39 -11.85
CA GLY A 441 -8.32 -28.24 -10.76
C GLY A 441 -7.56 -29.54 -10.52
N GLU A 442 -6.23 -29.49 -10.60
CA GLU A 442 -5.37 -30.58 -10.15
C GLU A 442 -5.10 -30.41 -8.64
N PRO A 443 -5.14 -31.50 -7.85
CA PRO A 443 -4.73 -31.42 -6.45
C PRO A 443 -3.25 -30.99 -6.37
N LEU A 444 -2.94 -30.17 -5.38
CA LEU A 444 -1.55 -29.82 -5.09
C LEU A 444 -0.79 -31.06 -4.61
N PRO A 445 0.51 -31.18 -4.91
CA PRO A 445 1.28 -32.32 -4.45
C PRO A 445 1.37 -32.34 -2.90
N PRO A 446 1.57 -33.52 -2.29
CA PRO A 446 1.61 -33.67 -0.83
C PRO A 446 2.59 -32.75 -0.11
N ILE A 447 3.68 -32.32 -0.78
CA ILE A 447 4.63 -31.35 -0.21
C ILE A 447 3.94 -30.06 0.27
N PHE A 448 2.83 -29.62 -0.35
CA PHE A 448 2.07 -28.42 0.08
C PHE A 448 1.29 -28.61 1.37
N GLU A 449 1.09 -29.84 1.85
CA GLU A 449 0.39 -30.13 3.11
C GLU A 449 1.30 -30.06 4.33
N GLU A 450 2.61 -30.15 4.10
CA GLU A 450 3.64 -30.21 5.13
C GLU A 450 4.53 -28.97 5.17
N PHE A 451 4.33 -28.03 4.25
CA PHE A 451 5.36 -27.05 3.93
C PHE A 451 4.77 -25.68 3.61
N PHE A 452 4.80 -24.78 4.58
CA PHE A 452 4.48 -23.38 4.35
C PHE A 452 5.67 -22.74 3.64
N PRO A 453 5.54 -22.23 2.40
CA PRO A 453 6.64 -21.59 1.72
C PRO A 453 7.06 -20.33 2.47
N ALA A 454 8.23 -20.39 3.09
CA ALA A 454 8.95 -19.28 3.72
C ALA A 454 10.25 -19.12 2.96
N GLY A 455 10.17 -18.35 1.87
CA GLY A 455 11.08 -18.47 0.76
C GLY A 455 11.85 -17.21 0.38
N GLY A 456 12.90 -17.44 -0.40
CA GLY A 456 13.67 -16.39 -1.04
C GLY A 456 14.05 -16.70 -2.47
N GLY A 457 13.89 -15.71 -3.34
CA GLY A 457 14.37 -15.77 -4.70
C GLY A 457 15.88 -15.53 -4.78
N LEU A 458 16.62 -16.54 -5.24
CA LEU A 458 18.00 -16.42 -5.73
C LEU A 458 17.96 -16.03 -7.20
N GLY A 459 17.69 -14.75 -7.45
CA GLY A 459 17.76 -14.12 -8.77
C GLY A 459 19.02 -13.26 -8.88
N ASN A 460 19.68 -13.29 -10.05
CA ASN A 460 20.82 -12.43 -10.38
C ASN A 460 21.98 -12.50 -9.37
N LEU A 461 22.62 -13.67 -9.29
CA LEU A 461 23.78 -13.91 -8.42
C LEU A 461 25.03 -13.25 -8.99
N SER A 462 25.17 -11.96 -8.72
CA SER A 462 26.40 -11.25 -8.97
C SER A 462 27.07 -11.07 -7.61
N GLN A 463 28.31 -11.55 -7.46
CA GLN A 463 29.27 -11.26 -6.37
C GLN A 463 30.67 -10.91 -6.93
N PRO A 464 31.63 -10.34 -6.15
CA PRO A 464 32.98 -9.92 -6.61
C PRO A 464 33.73 -10.92 -7.49
N GLU A 465 33.42 -12.20 -7.34
CA GLU A 465 33.96 -13.34 -8.05
C GLU A 465 33.40 -13.46 -9.50
N THR A 466 32.22 -12.91 -9.79
CA THR A 466 31.51 -13.02 -11.09
C THR A 466 31.51 -11.75 -11.93
N ALA A 467 31.96 -10.62 -11.38
CA ALA A 467 31.92 -9.33 -12.06
C ALA A 467 32.64 -9.35 -13.42
N GLY A 468 31.89 -9.04 -14.49
CA GLY A 468 32.42 -8.99 -15.85
C GLY A 468 32.81 -10.36 -16.43
N LEU A 469 32.38 -11.46 -15.79
CA LEU A 469 32.59 -12.83 -16.26
C LEU A 469 31.38 -13.39 -17.00
N GLU A 470 30.25 -12.69 -17.11
CA GLU A 470 28.94 -13.22 -17.52
C GLU A 470 28.91 -13.87 -18.91
N LYS A 471 29.89 -13.55 -19.76
CA LYS A 471 30.06 -14.15 -21.10
C LYS A 471 31.23 -15.14 -21.18
N SER A 472 31.92 -15.39 -20.08
CA SER A 472 33.12 -16.23 -19.99
C SER A 472 32.81 -17.59 -19.36
N ARG A 473 33.63 -18.60 -19.68
CA ARG A 473 33.55 -19.93 -19.03
C ARG A 473 33.81 -19.85 -17.50
N GLY A 474 34.56 -18.86 -17.04
CA GLY A 474 34.86 -18.64 -15.61
C GLY A 474 33.65 -18.20 -14.76
N PHE A 475 32.53 -17.81 -15.38
CA PHE A 475 31.32 -17.43 -14.66
C PHE A 475 30.73 -18.59 -13.83
N TYR A 476 30.67 -19.77 -14.42
CA TYR A 476 29.88 -20.89 -13.89
C TYR A 476 30.43 -21.51 -12.60
N PRO A 477 31.75 -21.74 -12.46
CA PRO A 477 32.32 -22.15 -11.18
C PRO A 477 32.03 -21.17 -10.03
N ASN A 478 32.18 -19.86 -10.28
CA ASN A 478 31.94 -18.84 -9.27
C ASN A 478 30.45 -18.73 -8.94
N PHE A 479 29.58 -18.79 -9.95
CA PHE A 479 28.13 -18.80 -9.77
C PHE A 479 27.66 -19.97 -8.90
N ARG A 480 28.24 -21.16 -9.08
CA ARG A 480 27.98 -22.32 -8.20
C ARG A 480 28.31 -21.99 -6.76
N ILE A 481 29.54 -21.54 -6.49
CA ILE A 481 30.02 -21.23 -5.14
C ILE A 481 29.08 -20.23 -4.45
N ILE A 482 28.79 -19.13 -5.15
CA ILE A 482 27.89 -18.06 -4.69
C ILE A 482 26.50 -18.61 -4.37
N SER A 483 25.93 -19.41 -5.27
CA SER A 483 24.59 -19.96 -5.06
C SER A 483 24.50 -20.86 -3.83
N MET A 484 25.53 -21.68 -3.59
CA MET A 484 25.58 -22.59 -2.45
C MET A 484 25.77 -21.80 -1.16
N ARG A 485 26.63 -20.77 -1.15
CA ARG A 485 26.82 -19.84 -0.02
C ARG A 485 25.53 -19.12 0.36
N LEU A 486 24.80 -18.62 -0.63
CA LEU A 486 23.54 -17.90 -0.40
C LEU A 486 22.42 -18.86 0.02
N THR A 487 22.33 -20.04 -0.59
CA THR A 487 21.38 -21.08 -0.17
C THR A 487 21.63 -21.45 1.30
N ARG A 488 22.89 -21.67 1.72
CA ARG A 488 23.23 -21.89 3.13
C ARG A 488 22.83 -20.72 4.01
N THR A 489 23.13 -19.49 3.60
CA THR A 489 22.75 -18.27 4.32
C THR A 489 21.23 -18.21 4.54
N LEU A 490 20.42 -18.49 3.51
CA LEU A 490 18.97 -18.55 3.63
C LEU A 490 18.55 -19.66 4.62
N VAL A 491 19.03 -20.89 4.47
CA VAL A 491 18.64 -22.01 5.33
C VAL A 491 19.05 -21.80 6.80
N ASP A 492 20.25 -21.27 7.04
CA ASP A 492 20.74 -20.94 8.39
C ASP A 492 19.86 -19.88 9.09
N ASN A 493 19.08 -19.14 8.30
CA ASN A 493 18.17 -18.08 8.74
C ASN A 493 16.69 -18.44 8.52
N TYR A 494 16.34 -19.72 8.69
CA TYR A 494 14.97 -20.26 8.74
C TYR A 494 14.20 -20.26 7.41
N PHE A 495 14.83 -19.90 6.30
CA PHE A 495 14.19 -20.08 5.01
C PHE A 495 14.10 -21.57 4.71
N ASN A 496 12.88 -22.03 4.45
CA ASN A 496 12.66 -23.41 4.06
C ASN A 496 12.56 -23.54 2.54
N THR A 497 12.26 -22.46 1.81
CA THR A 497 12.07 -22.49 0.35
C THR A 497 13.13 -21.66 -0.34
N VAL A 498 13.68 -22.18 -1.43
CA VAL A 498 14.60 -21.42 -2.28
C VAL A 498 14.09 -21.46 -3.71
N GLY A 499 13.83 -20.30 -4.31
CA GLY A 499 13.44 -20.18 -5.72
C GLY A 499 14.60 -19.71 -6.58
N SER A 500 14.72 -20.18 -7.81
CA SER A 500 15.69 -19.63 -8.76
C SER A 500 15.19 -19.54 -10.19
N VAL A 501 15.47 -18.41 -10.85
CA VAL A 501 15.18 -18.17 -12.27
C VAL A 501 16.33 -18.64 -13.19
N HIS A 502 17.50 -19.03 -12.64
CA HIS A 502 18.70 -19.31 -13.44
C HIS A 502 19.55 -20.51 -13.01
N LEU A 503 19.37 -21.06 -11.79
CA LEU A 503 20.33 -22.00 -11.20
C LEU A 503 20.52 -23.34 -11.94
N MET A 504 19.56 -23.78 -12.77
CA MET A 504 19.54 -25.15 -13.30
C MET A 504 19.43 -25.25 -14.84
N ILE A 505 19.31 -24.12 -15.52
CA ILE A 505 18.73 -24.08 -16.87
C ILE A 505 19.69 -23.55 -17.95
N ASN A 506 20.81 -22.91 -17.61
CA ASN A 506 21.89 -22.73 -18.59
C ASN A 506 22.81 -23.95 -18.60
N ASP A 507 23.17 -24.42 -19.79
CA ASP A 507 23.86 -25.70 -20.00
C ASP A 507 25.15 -25.87 -19.22
N ALA A 508 25.86 -24.76 -19.01
CA ALA A 508 27.12 -24.79 -18.31
C ALA A 508 27.00 -24.86 -16.78
N HIS A 509 25.81 -24.75 -16.15
CA HIS A 509 25.70 -24.97 -14.70
C HIS A 509 25.84 -26.44 -14.31
N ARG A 510 25.58 -27.39 -15.20
CA ARG A 510 25.31 -28.79 -14.77
C ARG A 510 26.55 -29.65 -14.55
N GLU A 511 27.68 -29.28 -15.15
CA GLU A 511 28.96 -29.97 -14.94
C GLU A 511 29.61 -29.58 -13.62
N TYR A 512 29.47 -28.31 -13.20
CA TYR A 512 30.16 -27.80 -12.02
C TYR A 512 29.51 -28.21 -10.69
N TYR A 513 28.22 -28.57 -10.68
CA TYR A 513 27.48 -28.98 -9.46
C TYR A 513 27.59 -30.48 -9.16
N LYS A 514 28.46 -31.22 -9.86
CA LYS A 514 28.66 -32.64 -9.56
C LYS A 514 29.52 -32.79 -8.30
N THR A 515 29.03 -33.54 -7.33
CA THR A 515 29.83 -34.04 -6.21
C THR A 515 30.80 -35.13 -6.69
N PRO A 516 31.81 -35.51 -5.89
CA PRO A 516 32.75 -36.58 -6.27
C PRO A 516 32.08 -37.93 -6.62
N ASP A 517 30.92 -38.23 -6.03
CA ASP A 517 30.10 -39.41 -6.31
C ASP A 517 29.10 -39.22 -7.48
N GLY A 518 29.20 -38.12 -8.21
CA GLY A 518 28.40 -37.84 -9.41
C GLY A 518 26.95 -37.40 -9.15
N LYS A 519 26.59 -37.11 -7.90
CA LYS A 519 25.30 -36.51 -7.53
C LYS A 519 25.32 -35.00 -7.73
N HIS A 520 24.15 -34.37 -7.62
CA HIS A 520 24.01 -32.93 -7.78
C HIS A 520 24.11 -32.26 -6.40
N GLU A 521 25.13 -31.45 -6.18
CA GLU A 521 25.43 -30.85 -4.87
C GLU A 521 24.26 -30.07 -4.28
N LEU A 522 23.63 -29.17 -5.05
CA LEU A 522 22.45 -28.43 -4.59
C LEU A 522 21.28 -29.38 -4.29
N GLY A 523 21.12 -30.46 -5.07
CA GLY A 523 20.04 -31.43 -4.89
C GLY A 523 20.18 -32.21 -3.59
N GLU A 524 21.40 -32.69 -3.32
CA GLU A 524 21.74 -33.35 -2.06
C GLU A 524 21.64 -32.38 -0.88
N PHE A 525 22.05 -31.12 -1.06
CA PHE A 525 21.89 -30.09 -0.04
C PHE A 525 20.40 -29.89 0.29
N ILE A 526 19.54 -29.66 -0.70
CA ILE A 526 18.12 -29.39 -0.45
C ILE A 526 17.43 -30.58 0.22
N ARG A 527 17.75 -31.81 -0.20
CA ARG A 527 17.19 -33.04 0.38
C ARG A 527 17.67 -33.26 1.81
N ARG A 528 18.98 -33.13 2.07
CA ARG A 528 19.58 -33.32 3.40
C ARG A 528 19.01 -32.34 4.42
N HIS A 529 18.78 -31.09 4.01
CA HIS A 529 18.25 -30.02 4.87
C HIS A 529 16.71 -29.95 4.86
N ARG A 530 16.04 -30.84 4.11
CA ARG A 530 14.56 -30.90 3.99
C ARG A 530 13.92 -29.58 3.54
N ILE A 531 14.61 -28.85 2.68
CA ILE A 531 14.12 -27.59 2.09
C ILE A 531 13.47 -27.87 0.74
N ALA A 532 12.52 -27.01 0.36
CA ALA A 532 11.85 -27.10 -0.94
C ALA A 532 12.47 -26.12 -1.94
N PHE A 533 12.40 -26.49 -3.21
CA PHE A 533 13.06 -25.77 -4.29
C PHE A 533 12.09 -25.42 -5.42
N GLY A 534 12.11 -24.16 -5.84
CA GLY A 534 11.40 -23.66 -7.01
C GLY A 534 12.33 -23.59 -8.22
N LEU A 535 12.02 -24.35 -9.26
CA LEU A 535 12.68 -24.20 -10.57
C LEU A 535 12.09 -22.99 -11.30
N GLY A 536 12.85 -22.33 -12.17
CA GLY A 536 12.32 -21.21 -12.92
C GLY A 536 13.09 -20.91 -14.21
N ARG A 537 12.35 -20.69 -15.29
CA ARG A 537 12.81 -20.07 -16.54
C ARG A 537 11.62 -19.31 -17.13
N MET A 538 11.85 -18.09 -17.59
CA MET A 538 10.84 -17.41 -18.42
C MET A 538 10.63 -18.20 -19.72
N LEU A 539 9.45 -18.81 -19.88
CA LEU A 539 9.06 -19.52 -21.10
C LEU A 539 8.38 -18.60 -22.10
N TYR A 540 7.85 -17.49 -21.62
CA TYR A 540 7.17 -16.46 -22.39
C TYR A 540 7.41 -15.11 -21.70
N HIS A 541 7.24 -14.05 -22.46
CA HIS A 541 7.29 -12.67 -22.00
C HIS A 541 5.93 -12.00 -22.20
N ARG A 542 5.69 -10.87 -21.51
CA ARG A 542 4.44 -10.10 -21.65
C ARG A 542 4.07 -9.75 -23.10
N LYS A 543 5.04 -9.64 -24.01
CA LYS A 543 4.83 -9.37 -25.44
C LYS A 543 4.35 -10.58 -26.25
N ASP A 544 4.52 -11.80 -25.72
CA ASP A 544 4.07 -13.02 -26.38
C ASP A 544 2.56 -13.17 -26.18
N THR A 545 1.80 -12.59 -27.11
CA THR A 545 0.32 -12.58 -27.11
C THR A 545 -0.28 -13.36 -28.28
N ASP A 546 0.50 -13.59 -29.34
CA ASP A 546 0.13 -14.47 -30.46
C ASP A 546 0.53 -15.92 -30.15
N VAL A 547 -0.46 -16.76 -29.84
CA VAL A 547 -0.26 -18.16 -29.49
C VAL A 547 0.27 -19.01 -30.64
N GLU A 548 -0.10 -18.72 -31.89
CA GLU A 548 0.33 -19.50 -33.05
C GLU A 548 1.78 -19.18 -33.44
N ALA A 549 2.16 -17.89 -33.38
CA ALA A 549 3.56 -17.49 -33.51
C ALA A 549 4.41 -18.03 -32.34
N TYR A 550 3.85 -18.08 -31.12
CA TYR A 550 4.52 -18.67 -29.97
C TYR A 550 4.73 -20.18 -30.11
N LYS A 551 3.70 -20.94 -30.51
CA LYS A 551 3.77 -22.40 -30.71
C LYS A 551 4.89 -22.81 -31.67
N LYS A 552 5.17 -22.01 -32.71
CA LYS A 552 6.29 -22.26 -33.64
C LYS A 552 7.68 -22.21 -32.96
N ARG A 553 7.85 -21.38 -31.93
CA ARG A 553 9.10 -21.23 -31.16
C ARG A 553 9.13 -22.11 -29.91
N LEU A 554 7.98 -22.59 -29.45
CA LEU A 554 7.85 -23.37 -28.21
C LEU A 554 8.78 -24.60 -28.13
N PRO A 555 8.99 -25.41 -29.20
CA PRO A 555 9.92 -26.53 -29.17
C PRO A 555 11.35 -26.12 -28.79
N GLU A 556 11.83 -24.99 -29.30
CA GLU A 556 13.16 -24.44 -28.99
C GLU A 556 13.23 -23.98 -27.54
N ILE A 557 12.22 -23.26 -27.07
CA ILE A 557 12.13 -22.74 -25.70
C ILE A 557 12.15 -23.89 -24.67
N ILE A 558 11.42 -24.97 -24.94
CA ILE A 558 11.29 -26.12 -24.04
C ILE A 558 12.43 -27.13 -24.18
N ALA A 559 13.24 -27.08 -25.24
CA ALA A 559 14.35 -28.01 -25.47
C ALA A 559 15.30 -28.15 -24.26
N VAL A 560 15.50 -27.07 -23.50
CA VAL A 560 16.29 -27.09 -22.26
C VAL A 560 15.78 -28.08 -21.21
N TYR A 561 14.46 -28.28 -21.15
CA TYR A 561 13.82 -29.19 -20.19
C TYR A 561 13.94 -30.64 -20.61
N LYS A 562 14.18 -30.93 -21.90
CA LYS A 562 14.38 -32.29 -22.41
C LYS A 562 15.80 -32.82 -22.19
N LYS A 563 16.71 -31.99 -21.70
CA LYS A 563 18.13 -32.37 -21.52
C LYS A 563 18.28 -33.45 -20.43
N PRO A 564 19.07 -34.52 -20.66
CA PRO A 564 19.18 -35.65 -19.75
C PRO A 564 19.54 -35.30 -18.30
N GLU A 565 20.40 -34.31 -18.08
CA GLU A 565 20.86 -33.94 -16.74
C GLU A 565 19.77 -33.22 -15.94
N LEU A 566 18.97 -32.36 -16.59
CA LEU A 566 17.83 -31.73 -15.92
C LEU A 566 16.75 -32.75 -15.63
N GLN A 567 16.50 -33.66 -16.58
CA GLN A 567 15.57 -34.76 -16.38
C GLN A 567 16.00 -35.64 -15.22
N LYS A 568 17.29 -36.02 -15.16
CA LYS A 568 17.88 -36.73 -14.04
C LYS A 568 17.68 -35.95 -12.74
N PHE A 569 17.98 -34.66 -12.69
CA PHE A 569 17.77 -33.84 -11.49
C PHE A 569 16.30 -33.80 -11.08
N ALA A 570 15.40 -33.48 -12.01
CA ALA A 570 13.97 -33.34 -11.74
C ALA A 570 13.36 -34.62 -11.18
N HIS A 571 13.72 -35.78 -11.75
CA HIS A 571 13.30 -37.08 -11.24
C HIS A 571 13.99 -37.41 -9.90
N SER A 572 15.31 -37.16 -9.82
CA SER A 572 16.12 -37.51 -8.66
C SER A 572 15.78 -36.69 -7.43
N TYR A 573 15.11 -35.54 -7.53
CA TYR A 573 14.76 -34.65 -6.42
C TYR A 573 13.30 -34.20 -6.45
N ALA A 574 12.42 -34.93 -7.14
CA ALA A 574 10.99 -34.60 -7.27
C ALA A 574 10.29 -34.39 -5.91
N ASP A 575 10.75 -35.09 -4.86
CA ASP A 575 10.27 -34.95 -3.47
C ASP A 575 10.56 -33.58 -2.84
N ARG A 576 11.41 -32.77 -3.46
CA ARG A 576 11.80 -31.42 -3.00
C ARG A 576 11.44 -30.31 -3.99
N LEU A 577 10.93 -30.64 -5.17
CA LEU A 577 10.51 -29.65 -6.16
C LEU A 577 9.11 -29.14 -5.84
N LEU A 578 9.05 -27.89 -5.37
CA LEU A 578 7.79 -27.26 -4.96
C LEU A 578 6.99 -26.78 -6.17
N TYR A 579 7.66 -26.20 -7.17
CA TYR A 579 7.02 -25.67 -8.38
C TYR A 579 8.01 -25.40 -9.51
N ILE A 580 7.46 -25.12 -10.69
CA ILE A 580 8.18 -24.52 -11.82
C ILE A 580 7.58 -23.13 -12.11
N ASN A 581 8.39 -22.08 -11.95
CA ASN A 581 8.09 -20.74 -12.39
C ASN A 581 8.22 -20.64 -13.91
N THR A 582 7.12 -20.33 -14.58
CA THR A 582 7.03 -20.38 -16.05
C THR A 582 7.08 -19.00 -16.71
N GLY A 583 6.92 -17.92 -15.95
CA GLY A 583 6.90 -16.56 -16.46
C GLY A 583 7.07 -15.53 -15.36
N ASP A 584 7.09 -14.27 -15.76
CA ASP A 584 7.17 -13.14 -14.85
C ASP A 584 6.10 -12.12 -15.24
N GLU A 585 5.14 -11.94 -14.33
CA GLU A 585 4.06 -10.98 -14.39
C GLU A 585 3.27 -10.95 -15.73
N PRO A 586 2.80 -12.10 -16.26
CA PRO A 586 1.95 -12.09 -17.45
C PRO A 586 0.64 -11.35 -17.19
N LEU A 587 0.05 -10.88 -18.29
CA LEU A 587 -1.29 -10.32 -18.33
C LEU A 587 -2.25 -11.39 -18.86
N PRO A 588 -3.58 -11.23 -18.73
CA PRO A 588 -4.50 -12.25 -19.22
C PRO A 588 -4.46 -12.40 -20.76
N ALA A 589 -3.95 -11.41 -21.49
CA ALA A 589 -3.61 -11.53 -22.92
C ALA A 589 -2.55 -12.60 -23.22
N ASN A 590 -1.75 -13.02 -22.24
CA ASN A 590 -0.75 -14.07 -22.38
C ASN A 590 -1.29 -15.46 -21.99
N LEU A 591 -2.58 -15.58 -21.62
CA LEU A 591 -3.10 -16.81 -21.02
C LEU A 591 -3.00 -18.03 -21.95
N GLU A 592 -3.33 -17.89 -23.24
CA GLU A 592 -3.24 -19.02 -24.18
C GLU A 592 -1.79 -19.46 -24.41
N VAL A 593 -0.86 -18.52 -24.48
CA VAL A 593 0.59 -18.76 -24.55
C VAL A 593 1.06 -19.53 -23.32
N LEU A 594 0.62 -19.10 -22.14
CA LEU A 594 0.92 -19.77 -20.88
C LEU A 594 0.39 -21.19 -20.84
N LEU A 595 -0.88 -21.40 -21.23
CA LEU A 595 -1.51 -22.73 -21.25
C LEU A 595 -0.81 -23.66 -22.25
N ALA A 596 -0.40 -23.15 -23.42
CA ALA A 596 0.39 -23.92 -24.38
C ALA A 596 1.75 -24.34 -23.80
N ALA A 597 2.44 -23.44 -23.12
CA ALA A 597 3.72 -23.73 -22.47
C ALA A 597 3.58 -24.78 -21.35
N HIS A 598 2.53 -24.64 -20.51
CA HIS A 598 2.24 -25.59 -19.43
C HIS A 598 1.88 -26.98 -19.98
N ALA A 599 1.07 -27.05 -21.04
CA ALA A 599 0.69 -28.32 -21.66
C ALA A 599 1.91 -29.10 -22.19
N GLU A 600 2.86 -28.42 -22.85
CA GLU A 600 4.08 -29.06 -23.33
C GLU A 600 5.04 -29.44 -22.19
N LEU A 601 5.19 -28.58 -21.16
CA LEU A 601 6.02 -28.92 -20.00
C LEU A 601 5.48 -30.12 -19.24
N LYS A 602 4.16 -30.27 -19.09
CA LYS A 602 3.53 -31.40 -18.40
C LYS A 602 3.84 -32.75 -19.05
N LYS A 603 4.15 -32.78 -20.35
CA LYS A 603 4.58 -33.99 -21.08
C LYS A 603 6.00 -34.43 -20.72
N ILE A 604 6.82 -33.51 -20.21
CA ILE A 604 8.28 -33.69 -20.08
C ILE A 604 8.72 -33.72 -18.61
N MET A 605 8.01 -33.03 -17.72
CA MET A 605 8.37 -32.95 -16.30
C MET A 605 7.76 -34.10 -15.50
N PRO A 606 8.39 -34.52 -14.38
CA PRO A 606 7.80 -35.50 -13.47
C PRO A 606 6.36 -35.13 -13.06
N LYS A 607 5.48 -36.13 -12.97
CA LYS A 607 4.10 -35.94 -12.54
C LYS A 607 4.05 -35.31 -11.14
N GLY A 608 3.10 -34.41 -10.93
CA GLY A 608 2.84 -33.80 -9.62
C GLY A 608 3.61 -32.52 -9.32
N ILE A 609 4.50 -32.04 -10.19
CA ILE A 609 5.16 -30.73 -10.00
C ILE A 609 4.27 -29.61 -10.58
N PRO A 610 3.73 -28.70 -9.76
CA PRO A 610 2.83 -27.66 -10.24
C PRO A 610 3.60 -26.60 -11.03
N MET A 611 2.92 -26.05 -12.04
CA MET A 611 3.42 -24.98 -12.89
C MET A 611 2.58 -23.75 -12.64
N PHE A 612 3.23 -22.64 -12.32
CA PHE A 612 2.56 -21.35 -12.21
C PHE A 612 3.55 -20.23 -12.53
N THR A 613 3.09 -19.00 -12.39
CA THR A 613 3.84 -17.79 -12.71
C THR A 613 3.68 -16.81 -11.56
N ILE A 614 4.63 -15.88 -11.44
CA ILE A 614 4.47 -14.73 -10.57
C ILE A 614 3.51 -13.76 -11.28
N LEU A 615 2.47 -13.31 -10.59
CA LEU A 615 1.47 -12.38 -11.12
C LEU A 615 1.59 -11.06 -10.38
N ASN A 616 1.41 -9.93 -11.06
CA ASN A 616 1.07 -8.72 -10.33
C ASN A 616 -0.21 -8.99 -9.53
N SER A 617 -0.25 -8.54 -8.27
CA SER A 617 -1.38 -8.74 -7.34
C SER A 617 -2.75 -8.26 -7.87
N HIS A 618 -2.78 -7.37 -8.87
CA HIS A 618 -4.01 -6.94 -9.52
C HIS A 618 -4.52 -7.87 -10.64
N VAL A 619 -3.71 -8.82 -11.12
CA VAL A 619 -4.06 -9.74 -12.22
C VAL A 619 -4.79 -10.96 -11.65
N VAL A 620 -6.03 -10.74 -11.20
CA VAL A 620 -6.84 -11.78 -10.53
C VAL A 620 -7.56 -12.70 -11.52
N GLU A 621 -7.68 -12.30 -12.78
CA GLU A 621 -8.36 -13.05 -13.85
C GLU A 621 -7.63 -14.36 -14.19
N MET A 622 -6.32 -14.40 -13.94
CA MET A 622 -5.50 -15.60 -14.16
C MET A 622 -5.56 -16.61 -13.00
N MET A 623 -6.10 -16.22 -11.85
CA MET A 623 -6.21 -17.06 -10.65
C MET A 623 -6.92 -18.41 -10.88
N PRO A 624 -8.00 -18.51 -11.69
CA PRO A 624 -8.65 -19.79 -11.99
C PRO A 624 -7.75 -20.78 -12.73
N TYR A 625 -6.73 -20.31 -13.46
CA TYR A 625 -5.85 -21.14 -14.30
C TYR A 625 -4.59 -21.59 -13.58
N MET A 626 -4.35 -21.09 -12.37
CA MET A 626 -3.17 -21.41 -11.58
C MET A 626 -3.52 -22.36 -10.42
N PRO A 627 -2.64 -23.32 -10.10
CA PRO A 627 -2.76 -24.12 -8.87
C PRO A 627 -2.51 -23.27 -7.61
N VAL A 628 -1.68 -22.23 -7.71
CA VAL A 628 -1.33 -21.29 -6.66
C VAL A 628 -1.39 -19.87 -7.22
N TYR A 629 -2.05 -18.95 -6.53
CA TYR A 629 -2.01 -17.54 -6.88
C TYR A 629 -0.79 -16.89 -6.22
N TYR A 630 0.26 -16.62 -6.97
CA TYR A 630 1.48 -16.01 -6.45
C TYR A 630 1.54 -14.53 -6.80
N GLY A 631 1.09 -13.69 -5.87
CA GLY A 631 0.92 -12.25 -6.09
C GLY A 631 2.14 -11.43 -5.67
N ASP A 632 2.64 -10.62 -6.59
CA ASP A 632 3.63 -9.57 -6.40
C ASP A 632 2.95 -8.25 -6.01
N TYR A 633 3.38 -7.67 -4.89
CA TYR A 633 2.91 -6.37 -4.42
C TYR A 633 3.99 -5.60 -3.65
N TYR A 634 4.31 -4.39 -4.13
CA TYR A 634 5.36 -3.51 -3.58
C TYR A 634 4.79 -2.18 -3.07
N PRO A 635 4.36 -2.10 -1.80
CA PRO A 635 3.69 -0.92 -1.28
C PRO A 635 4.63 0.15 -0.70
N ILE A 636 5.94 -0.10 -0.62
CA ILE A 636 6.89 0.84 -0.03
C ILE A 636 7.51 1.70 -1.13
N LYS A 637 6.88 2.85 -1.35
CA LYS A 637 7.29 3.83 -2.36
C LYS A 637 7.92 5.05 -1.71
N ARG A 638 8.78 5.75 -2.46
CA ARG A 638 9.34 7.04 -2.02
C ARG A 638 8.22 8.01 -1.72
N ARG A 639 8.49 8.97 -0.83
CA ARG A 639 7.59 10.10 -0.57
C ARG A 639 7.25 10.82 -1.87
N SER A 640 8.25 10.94 -2.74
CA SER A 640 8.16 11.51 -4.09
C SER A 640 7.30 10.68 -5.08
N SER A 641 6.69 9.59 -4.66
CA SER A 641 5.86 8.70 -5.48
C SER A 641 4.48 8.53 -4.89
N ALA A 642 4.37 7.75 -3.80
CA ALA A 642 3.11 7.47 -3.10
C ALA A 642 3.26 7.38 -1.57
N GLY A 643 4.48 7.48 -1.05
CA GLY A 643 4.79 7.15 0.34
C GLY A 643 4.82 5.64 0.61
N ALA A 644 5.25 5.28 1.82
CA ALA A 644 5.37 3.91 2.27
C ALA A 644 4.04 3.45 2.90
N ASN A 645 3.34 2.49 2.28
CA ASN A 645 2.03 2.02 2.76
C ASN A 645 2.02 0.52 3.12
N PRO A 646 2.77 0.06 4.14
CA PRO A 646 2.76 -1.34 4.54
C PRO A 646 1.36 -1.86 4.93
N TRP A 647 0.46 -0.99 5.40
CA TRP A 647 -0.91 -1.35 5.77
C TRP A 647 -1.77 -1.81 4.60
N GLY A 648 -1.43 -1.41 3.37
CA GLY A 648 -2.13 -1.81 2.15
C GLY A 648 -2.07 -3.32 1.89
N VAL A 649 -1.13 -4.05 2.49
CA VAL A 649 -0.99 -5.50 2.30
C VAL A 649 -2.22 -6.30 2.77
N TYR A 650 -2.80 -5.96 3.93
CA TYR A 650 -3.96 -6.69 4.43
C TYR A 650 -5.18 -6.59 3.51
N PRO A 651 -5.70 -5.39 3.17
CA PRO A 651 -6.86 -5.29 2.28
C PRO A 651 -6.54 -5.81 0.88
N GLU A 652 -5.30 -5.68 0.41
CA GLU A 652 -4.88 -6.25 -0.87
C GLU A 652 -5.08 -7.75 -0.86
N PHE A 653 -4.47 -8.50 0.07
CA PHE A 653 -4.47 -9.95 0.04
C PHE A 653 -5.72 -10.61 0.64
N ALA A 654 -6.44 -9.96 1.55
CA ALA A 654 -7.69 -10.51 2.09
C ALA A 654 -8.73 -10.71 0.98
N ASP A 655 -8.83 -9.77 0.04
CA ASP A 655 -9.68 -9.90 -1.15
C ASP A 655 -9.25 -11.09 -2.03
N LYS A 656 -7.94 -11.29 -2.23
CA LYS A 656 -7.43 -12.37 -3.10
C LYS A 656 -7.64 -13.73 -2.45
N VAL A 657 -7.41 -13.85 -1.14
CA VAL A 657 -7.68 -15.08 -0.37
C VAL A 657 -9.17 -15.43 -0.46
N LYS A 658 -10.05 -14.45 -0.31
CA LYS A 658 -11.50 -14.65 -0.47
C LYS A 658 -11.87 -15.12 -1.89
N ARG A 659 -11.29 -14.52 -2.93
CA ARG A 659 -11.51 -14.90 -4.35
C ARG A 659 -10.96 -16.29 -4.70
N ALA A 660 -9.79 -16.63 -4.16
CA ALA A 660 -9.10 -17.89 -4.40
C ALA A 660 -9.82 -19.10 -3.79
N LYS A 661 -10.71 -18.86 -2.81
CA LYS A 661 -11.43 -19.88 -2.06
C LYS A 661 -10.44 -20.85 -1.39
N GLU A 662 -10.33 -22.06 -1.92
CA GLU A 662 -9.46 -23.10 -1.38
C GLU A 662 -8.02 -22.99 -1.88
N LYS A 663 -7.82 -22.40 -3.07
CA LYS A 663 -6.49 -22.26 -3.68
C LYS A 663 -5.57 -21.42 -2.80
N PRO A 664 -4.31 -21.87 -2.56
CA PRO A 664 -3.35 -21.07 -1.83
C PRO A 664 -3.05 -19.75 -2.56
N VAL A 665 -3.02 -18.67 -1.77
CA VAL A 665 -2.50 -17.38 -2.18
C VAL A 665 -1.13 -17.22 -1.54
N TRP A 666 -0.12 -16.89 -2.33
CA TRP A 666 1.22 -16.55 -1.89
C TRP A 666 1.49 -15.07 -2.13
N PHE A 667 2.35 -14.50 -1.29
CA PHE A 667 2.78 -13.12 -1.36
C PHE A 667 4.28 -13.05 -1.66
N MET A 668 4.64 -12.24 -2.65
CA MET A 668 6.00 -11.79 -2.89
C MET A 668 6.19 -10.37 -2.33
N PRO A 669 6.69 -10.22 -1.09
CA PRO A 669 6.95 -8.91 -0.49
C PRO A 669 8.18 -8.21 -1.08
N GLN A 670 8.12 -6.87 -1.06
CA GLN A 670 9.24 -5.99 -1.34
C GLN A 670 10.33 -6.14 -0.26
N ALA A 671 11.56 -6.45 -0.68
CA ALA A 671 12.74 -6.42 0.18
C ALA A 671 13.84 -5.49 -0.37
N PHE A 672 13.52 -4.65 -1.35
CA PHE A 672 14.50 -3.89 -2.13
C PHE A 672 14.16 -2.40 -2.19
N HIS A 673 15.09 -1.60 -2.74
CA HIS A 673 14.82 -0.22 -3.15
C HIS A 673 15.24 0.08 -4.58
N GLY A 674 14.57 1.09 -5.16
CA GLY A 674 14.77 1.55 -6.52
C GLY A 674 16.16 2.08 -6.82
N GLY A 675 16.61 1.86 -8.06
CA GLY A 675 17.91 2.29 -8.57
C GLY A 675 17.94 3.72 -9.12
N ALA A 676 19.15 4.16 -9.48
CA ALA A 676 19.52 5.55 -9.80
C ALA A 676 18.71 6.22 -10.91
N ARG A 677 18.24 5.46 -11.91
CA ARG A 677 17.52 5.93 -13.10
C ARG A 677 16.73 4.77 -13.70
N GLY A 678 15.40 4.92 -13.86
CA GLY A 678 14.55 3.95 -14.55
C GLY A 678 13.18 3.70 -13.90
N THR A 679 12.54 2.58 -14.26
CA THR A 679 11.18 2.19 -13.87
C THR A 679 10.99 1.91 -12.37
N TYR A 680 12.07 1.71 -11.60
CA TYR A 680 12.02 1.33 -10.19
C TYR A 680 12.34 2.46 -9.22
N ASP A 681 12.68 3.66 -9.70
CA ASP A 681 13.06 4.80 -8.84
C ASP A 681 11.93 5.23 -7.88
N VAL A 682 10.70 4.77 -8.12
CA VAL A 682 9.54 5.00 -7.26
C VAL A 682 9.57 4.25 -5.93
N TYR A 683 10.38 3.19 -5.79
CA TYR A 683 10.39 2.30 -4.63
C TYR A 683 11.44 2.71 -3.59
N ALA A 684 11.03 2.86 -2.33
CA ALA A 684 11.92 3.14 -1.20
C ALA A 684 12.32 1.84 -0.49
N TYR A 685 13.45 1.86 0.23
CA TYR A 685 13.84 0.69 1.03
C TYR A 685 12.91 0.53 2.23
N PRO A 686 12.28 -0.63 2.43
CA PRO A 686 11.48 -0.89 3.62
C PRO A 686 12.33 -0.83 4.90
N THR A 687 11.79 -0.22 5.94
CA THR A 687 12.35 -0.36 7.29
C THR A 687 12.09 -1.73 7.86
N ASP A 688 12.87 -2.07 8.88
CA ASP A 688 12.67 -3.19 9.77
C ASP A 688 11.22 -3.41 10.23
N GLY A 689 10.51 -2.34 10.59
CA GLY A 689 9.11 -2.44 11.00
C GLY A 689 8.16 -2.63 9.83
N GLU A 690 8.41 -1.99 8.68
CA GLU A 690 7.62 -2.20 7.46
C GLU A 690 7.75 -3.64 6.94
N LEU A 691 8.95 -4.21 6.94
CA LEU A 691 9.18 -5.60 6.53
C LEU A 691 8.37 -6.57 7.40
N ARG A 692 8.47 -6.44 8.73
CA ARG A 692 7.69 -7.25 9.68
C ARG A 692 6.19 -7.08 9.45
N MET A 693 5.74 -5.84 9.29
CA MET A 693 4.32 -5.55 9.14
C MET A 693 3.75 -6.13 7.84
N MET A 694 4.43 -5.98 6.71
CA MET A 694 3.99 -6.55 5.43
C MET A 694 3.82 -8.07 5.53
N ALA A 695 4.81 -8.78 6.11
CA ALA A 695 4.72 -10.23 6.28
C ALA A 695 3.57 -10.63 7.22
N ASN A 696 3.47 -10.00 8.39
CA ASN A 696 2.45 -10.33 9.39
C ASN A 696 1.02 -10.00 8.94
N LEU A 697 0.83 -8.89 8.22
CA LEU A 697 -0.47 -8.53 7.66
C LEU A 697 -0.90 -9.47 6.52
N ALA A 698 0.04 -9.96 5.71
CA ALA A 698 -0.27 -10.99 4.72
C ALA A 698 -0.73 -12.30 5.39
N LEU A 699 -0.05 -12.73 6.45
CA LEU A 699 -0.45 -13.92 7.22
C LEU A 699 -1.83 -13.74 7.86
N ALA A 700 -2.07 -12.58 8.46
CA ALA A 700 -3.37 -12.22 9.02
C ALA A 700 -4.50 -12.21 7.96
N ALA A 701 -4.18 -11.88 6.71
CA ALA A 701 -5.12 -11.94 5.59
C ALA A 701 -5.40 -13.38 5.10
N GLY A 702 -4.67 -14.38 5.61
CA GLY A 702 -4.83 -15.79 5.23
C GLY A 702 -3.92 -16.24 4.07
N VAL A 703 -2.86 -15.49 3.77
CA VAL A 703 -1.81 -15.90 2.81
C VAL A 703 -1.11 -17.17 3.30
N ARG A 704 -0.85 -18.10 2.38
CA ARG A 704 -0.31 -19.45 2.64
C ARG A 704 1.06 -19.69 2.02
N GLY A 705 1.83 -18.62 1.86
CA GLY A 705 3.21 -18.65 1.40
C GLY A 705 3.77 -17.23 1.27
N ILE A 706 4.98 -17.01 1.76
CA ILE A 706 5.70 -15.75 1.66
C ILE A 706 7.06 -16.05 1.06
N CYS A 707 7.35 -15.44 -0.09
CA CYS A 707 8.61 -15.63 -0.79
C CYS A 707 9.16 -14.26 -1.20
N TRP A 708 10.17 -13.78 -0.47
CA TRP A 708 10.65 -12.41 -0.66
C TRP A 708 11.40 -12.24 -1.99
N TYR A 709 11.21 -11.07 -2.58
CA TYR A 709 11.90 -10.65 -3.78
C TYR A 709 13.02 -9.64 -3.48
N GLY A 710 14.07 -9.70 -4.30
CA GLY A 710 15.18 -8.77 -4.23
C GLY A 710 16.19 -9.07 -3.12
N PHE A 711 16.42 -10.35 -2.76
CA PHE A 711 17.41 -10.71 -1.74
C PHE A 711 18.83 -10.39 -2.15
N THR A 712 19.25 -10.88 -3.31
CA THR A 712 20.64 -10.84 -3.76
C THR A 712 20.74 -9.80 -4.85
N ASN A 713 20.67 -8.51 -4.49
CA ASN A 713 20.77 -7.46 -5.49
C ASN A 713 21.38 -6.17 -4.92
N THR A 714 22.61 -5.87 -5.36
CA THR A 714 23.29 -4.56 -5.29
C THR A 714 23.57 -3.99 -3.89
N GLY A 715 24.79 -4.20 -3.44
CA GLY A 715 25.60 -3.33 -2.59
C GLY A 715 26.49 -2.46 -3.49
N TRP A 716 27.68 -2.04 -3.04
CA TRP A 716 28.68 -1.37 -3.89
C TRP A 716 28.64 -2.00 -5.25
N GLN A 717 28.40 -1.18 -6.25
CA GLN A 717 28.43 -1.57 -7.64
C GLN A 717 29.81 -2.20 -7.94
N TRP A 718 30.06 -3.48 -7.66
CA TRP A 718 31.40 -4.09 -7.74
C TRP A 718 31.61 -4.92 -9.03
N VAL A 719 31.31 -4.51 -10.24
CA VAL A 719 31.78 -3.22 -10.72
C VAL A 719 31.35 -3.06 -12.20
N MET A 720 30.35 -2.18 -12.39
CA MET A 720 29.60 -1.75 -13.60
C MET A 720 28.29 -2.43 -13.99
N ASN A 721 27.28 -1.57 -14.17
CA ASN A 721 25.99 -1.70 -14.85
C ASN A 721 25.05 -2.88 -14.51
N TYR A 722 25.33 -3.65 -13.45
CA TYR A 722 24.43 -4.70 -13.01
C TYR A 722 23.26 -4.11 -12.18
N PHE A 723 22.12 -3.95 -12.86
CA PHE A 723 20.75 -3.99 -12.31
C PHE A 723 20.13 -2.76 -11.64
N HIS A 724 18.80 -2.85 -11.53
CA HIS A 724 17.83 -1.77 -11.34
C HIS A 724 17.55 -1.40 -9.88
N LEU A 725 18.11 -2.13 -8.92
CA LEU A 725 17.92 -1.93 -7.49
C LEU A 725 19.21 -1.32 -6.93
N ARG A 726 19.16 -0.53 -5.86
CA ARG A 726 20.37 0.02 -5.23
C ARG A 726 20.68 -0.64 -3.89
N GLY A 727 19.77 -1.45 -3.35
CA GLY A 727 19.94 -2.09 -2.04
C GLY A 727 18.91 -3.17 -1.79
N SER A 728 19.34 -4.13 -1.00
CA SER A 728 18.69 -5.39 -0.69
C SER A 728 19.09 -5.86 0.71
N PRO A 729 18.37 -6.84 1.30
CA PRO A 729 18.62 -7.31 2.65
C PRO A 729 19.86 -8.19 2.72
N LEU A 730 20.25 -8.85 1.62
CA LEU A 730 21.58 -9.40 1.47
C LEU A 730 22.34 -8.51 0.53
N ASN A 731 23.36 -7.85 1.08
CA ASN A 731 24.22 -6.99 0.31
C ASN A 731 24.91 -7.77 -0.83
N ALA A 732 25.64 -7.08 -1.68
CA ALA A 732 26.17 -7.71 -2.89
C ALA A 732 27.33 -8.70 -2.65
N SER A 733 27.79 -8.86 -1.42
CA SER A 733 28.67 -9.96 -1.00
C SER A 733 27.92 -11.13 -0.34
N GLY A 734 26.59 -11.09 -0.30
CA GLY A 734 25.77 -12.07 0.41
C GLY A 734 25.84 -11.92 1.93
N MET A 735 26.16 -10.71 2.41
CA MET A 735 26.22 -10.38 3.82
C MET A 735 24.92 -9.71 4.26
N PRO A 736 24.50 -9.90 5.52
CA PRO A 736 23.36 -9.19 6.10
C PRO A 736 23.48 -7.66 5.95
N GLY A 737 22.51 -7.06 5.28
CA GLY A 737 22.29 -5.60 5.26
C GLY A 737 21.15 -5.20 6.21
N PRO A 738 20.79 -3.91 6.23
CA PRO A 738 19.59 -3.44 6.94
C PRO A 738 18.35 -4.23 6.52
N GLY A 739 17.40 -4.44 7.43
CA GLY A 739 16.20 -5.24 7.13
C GLY A 739 16.41 -6.75 7.14
N TRP A 740 17.64 -7.27 7.08
CA TRP A 740 17.89 -8.72 7.13
C TRP A 740 17.32 -9.35 8.40
N ASP A 741 17.67 -8.80 9.58
CA ASP A 741 17.22 -9.33 10.87
C ASP A 741 15.69 -9.30 11.01
N ALA A 742 15.03 -8.30 10.43
CA ALA A 742 13.57 -8.23 10.37
C ALA A 742 12.96 -9.38 9.57
N ILE A 743 13.57 -9.72 8.43
CA ILE A 743 13.15 -10.84 7.60
C ILE A 743 13.43 -12.16 8.32
N VAL A 744 14.60 -12.33 8.94
CA VAL A 744 14.96 -13.54 9.70
C VAL A 744 14.01 -13.74 10.86
N ASP A 745 13.67 -12.69 11.61
CA ASP A 745 12.64 -12.75 12.66
C ASP A 745 11.31 -13.29 12.08
N CYS A 746 10.87 -12.80 10.92
CA CYS A 746 9.64 -13.28 10.28
C CYS A 746 9.76 -14.74 9.84
N MET A 747 10.86 -15.13 9.20
CA MET A 747 11.06 -16.51 8.72
C MET A 747 11.15 -17.49 9.88
N ARG A 748 11.74 -17.07 11.01
CA ARG A 748 11.78 -17.83 12.25
C ARG A 748 10.38 -18.19 12.75
N GLU A 749 9.48 -17.22 12.80
CA GLU A 749 8.09 -17.42 13.22
C GLU A 749 7.30 -18.28 12.20
N LEU A 750 7.49 -18.04 10.90
CA LEU A 750 6.87 -18.82 9.82
C LEU A 750 7.31 -20.28 9.82
N ALA A 751 8.59 -20.54 10.07
CA ALA A 751 9.13 -21.89 10.09
C ALA A 751 8.46 -22.76 11.17
N GLY A 752 8.05 -22.17 12.29
CA GLY A 752 7.25 -22.85 13.30
C GLY A 752 5.77 -22.88 12.91
N THR A 753 5.14 -21.71 12.84
CA THR A 753 3.67 -21.59 12.74
C THR A 753 3.09 -21.98 11.38
N GLY A 754 3.90 -21.94 10.32
CA GLY A 754 3.46 -22.09 8.95
C GLY A 754 2.70 -23.38 8.66
N MET A 755 3.14 -24.52 9.22
CA MET A 755 2.46 -25.81 9.01
C MET A 755 0.99 -25.78 9.48
N LEU A 756 0.72 -25.08 10.59
CA LEU A 756 -0.65 -24.86 11.05
C LEU A 756 -1.37 -23.83 10.16
N LEU A 757 -0.72 -22.72 9.82
CA LEU A 757 -1.31 -21.64 9.02
C LEU A 757 -1.73 -22.09 7.61
N LEU A 758 -1.05 -23.06 6.99
CA LEU A 758 -1.45 -23.69 5.73
C LEU A 758 -2.89 -24.25 5.76
N ARG A 759 -3.30 -24.74 6.94
CA ARG A 759 -4.61 -25.37 7.15
C ARG A 759 -5.67 -24.36 7.57
N CYS A 760 -5.26 -23.13 7.85
CA CYS A 760 -6.16 -22.11 8.34
C CYS A 760 -6.90 -21.39 7.19
N ARG A 761 -8.03 -20.78 7.54
CA ARG A 761 -8.87 -19.94 6.67
C ARG A 761 -9.19 -18.64 7.38
N GLN A 762 -9.31 -17.54 6.66
CA GLN A 762 -9.72 -16.27 7.26
C GLN A 762 -11.07 -16.41 7.97
N ALA A 763 -11.19 -15.85 9.16
CA ALA A 763 -12.40 -15.88 9.97
C ALA A 763 -12.65 -14.53 10.64
N GLU A 764 -13.88 -14.32 11.09
CA GLU A 764 -14.22 -13.21 11.96
C GLU A 764 -13.62 -13.41 13.36
N LEU A 765 -13.34 -12.31 14.06
CA LEU A 765 -12.87 -12.37 15.43
C LEU A 765 -13.98 -12.95 16.33
N PRO A 766 -13.67 -13.95 17.19
CA PRO A 766 -14.61 -14.45 18.18
C PRO A 766 -15.11 -13.35 19.11
N ALA A 767 -16.35 -13.51 19.58
CA ALA A 767 -16.87 -12.68 20.68
C ALA A 767 -15.94 -12.79 21.90
N GLY A 768 -15.67 -11.65 22.55
CA GLY A 768 -14.77 -11.58 23.71
C GLY A 768 -13.27 -11.44 23.37
N CYS A 769 -12.87 -11.58 22.10
CA CYS A 769 -11.52 -11.20 21.68
C CYS A 769 -11.37 -9.68 21.71
N ALA A 770 -10.37 -9.17 22.42
CA ALA A 770 -10.08 -7.74 22.49
C ALA A 770 -8.58 -7.47 22.60
N VAL A 771 -8.14 -6.31 22.09
CA VAL A 771 -6.78 -5.81 22.31
C VAL A 771 -6.84 -4.42 22.89
N LYS A 772 -6.17 -4.22 24.03
CA LYS A 772 -5.90 -2.91 24.61
C LYS A 772 -4.51 -2.47 24.18
N CYS A 773 -4.45 -1.35 23.47
CA CYS A 773 -3.21 -0.73 22.99
C CYS A 773 -3.40 0.79 22.84
N GLY A 774 -2.32 1.51 22.54
CA GLY A 774 -2.39 2.92 22.17
C GLY A 774 -3.01 3.14 20.79
N THR A 775 -2.92 4.37 20.29
CA THR A 775 -3.26 4.70 18.90
C THR A 775 -2.01 5.12 18.16
N TYR A 776 -1.88 4.69 16.90
CA TYR A 776 -0.83 5.15 16.00
C TYR A 776 -1.45 5.98 14.87
N THR A 777 -0.80 7.09 14.54
CA THR A 777 -1.11 7.92 13.37
C THR A 777 0.16 8.04 12.54
N ASP A 778 0.09 7.53 11.31
CA ASP A 778 1.16 7.70 10.34
C ASP A 778 1.34 9.19 10.02
N PRO A 779 2.58 9.73 9.98
CA PRO A 779 2.84 11.14 9.69
C PRO A 779 2.26 11.65 8.36
N TYR A 780 1.96 10.75 7.42
CA TYR A 780 1.42 11.07 6.10
C TYR A 780 -0.07 10.72 5.96
N GLY A 781 -0.73 10.32 7.06
CA GLY A 781 -2.15 10.00 7.08
C GLY A 781 -2.53 8.70 6.38
N LEU A 782 -1.57 7.82 6.06
CA LEU A 782 -1.84 6.52 5.43
C LEU A 782 -2.51 5.52 6.39
N TYR A 783 -2.30 5.72 7.69
CA TYR A 783 -2.95 4.95 8.75
C TYR A 783 -3.26 5.83 9.96
N LYS A 784 -4.47 5.65 10.50
CA LYS A 784 -4.87 6.21 11.80
C LYS A 784 -5.77 5.23 12.50
N GLY A 785 -5.36 4.75 13.68
CA GLY A 785 -6.16 3.78 14.42
C GLY A 785 -5.41 3.18 15.60
N PRO A 786 -5.89 2.03 16.11
CA PRO A 786 -5.19 1.28 17.16
C PRO A 786 -3.74 0.98 16.77
N ALA A 787 -2.81 1.07 17.70
CA ALA A 787 -1.41 0.74 17.44
C ALA A 787 -1.20 -0.78 17.25
N ALA A 788 -2.16 -1.61 17.66
CA ALA A 788 -2.22 -3.02 17.30
C ALA A 788 -3.64 -3.46 16.95
N LYS A 789 -3.77 -4.44 16.06
CA LYS A 789 -5.06 -5.05 15.69
C LYS A 789 -5.03 -6.56 15.84
N LEU A 790 -6.20 -7.13 16.13
CA LEU A 790 -6.42 -8.57 16.12
C LEU A 790 -6.99 -9.03 14.79
N PHE A 791 -6.60 -10.23 14.39
CA PHE A 791 -7.13 -10.97 13.25
C PHE A 791 -7.36 -12.42 13.65
N ALA A 792 -8.27 -13.10 12.96
CA ALA A 792 -8.61 -14.50 13.24
C ALA A 792 -8.46 -15.36 11.99
N LEU A 793 -7.86 -16.54 12.19
CA LEU A 793 -7.75 -17.59 11.19
C LEU A 793 -8.30 -18.88 11.80
N LYS A 794 -9.37 -19.43 11.23
CA LYS A 794 -9.96 -20.71 11.66
C LYS A 794 -9.10 -21.87 11.18
N SER A 795 -8.63 -22.71 12.10
CA SER A 795 -8.01 -24.01 11.80
C SER A 795 -9.08 -25.12 11.76
N PRO A 796 -8.74 -26.35 11.32
CA PRO A 796 -9.65 -27.48 11.40
C PRO A 796 -10.21 -27.77 12.80
N LYS A 797 -9.43 -27.56 13.87
CA LYS A 797 -9.81 -27.91 15.27
C LYS A 797 -9.84 -26.74 16.25
N GLY A 798 -9.60 -25.52 15.81
CA GLY A 798 -9.58 -24.35 16.67
C GLY A 798 -9.47 -23.04 15.90
N MET A 799 -8.84 -22.05 16.53
CA MET A 799 -8.63 -20.74 15.93
C MET A 799 -7.28 -20.16 16.27
N VAL A 800 -6.60 -19.60 15.27
CA VAL A 800 -5.40 -18.81 15.44
C VAL A 800 -5.77 -17.33 15.49
N ILE A 801 -5.48 -16.67 16.62
CA ILE A 801 -5.62 -15.22 16.79
C ILE A 801 -4.25 -14.58 16.57
N VAL A 802 -4.17 -13.61 15.68
CA VAL A 802 -2.94 -12.89 15.35
C VAL A 802 -3.08 -11.45 15.84
N ALA A 803 -2.18 -11.00 16.71
CA ALA A 803 -2.09 -9.60 17.08
C ALA A 803 -0.90 -8.96 16.35
N VAL A 804 -1.15 -7.96 15.51
CA VAL A 804 -0.11 -7.29 14.70
C VAL A 804 0.08 -5.87 15.20
N ASN A 805 1.34 -5.44 15.36
CA ASN A 805 1.71 -4.06 15.62
C ASN A 805 1.60 -3.24 14.32
N HIS A 806 0.71 -2.26 14.31
CA HIS A 806 0.47 -1.32 13.22
C HIS A 806 1.39 -0.09 13.26
N ASN A 807 2.26 0.04 14.26
CA ASN A 807 3.31 1.06 14.34
C ASN A 807 4.62 0.51 13.73
N PRO A 808 5.04 0.93 12.52
CA PRO A 808 6.29 0.49 11.90
C PRO A 808 7.54 1.10 12.57
N ASN A 809 7.37 2.11 13.41
CA ASN A 809 8.49 2.90 13.94
C ASN A 809 8.69 2.71 15.45
N GLY A 810 7.78 2.04 16.14
CA GLY A 810 7.80 1.92 17.61
C GLY A 810 7.33 0.57 18.11
N GLU A 811 7.87 0.17 19.25
CA GLU A 811 7.37 -0.98 20.01
C GLU A 811 6.02 -0.66 20.62
N GLU A 812 5.14 -1.65 20.69
CA GLU A 812 3.81 -1.50 21.26
C GLU A 812 3.57 -2.53 22.35
N LYS A 813 3.28 -2.05 23.56
CA LYS A 813 2.81 -2.89 24.66
C LYS A 813 1.31 -3.09 24.52
N ILE A 814 0.90 -4.34 24.38
CA ILE A 814 -0.48 -4.73 24.16
C ILE A 814 -0.96 -5.68 25.26
N THR A 815 -2.25 -5.61 25.58
CA THR A 815 -2.94 -6.61 26.39
C THR A 815 -4.03 -7.23 25.54
N VAL A 816 -3.91 -8.53 25.24
CA VAL A 816 -4.86 -9.29 24.44
C VAL A 816 -5.73 -10.12 25.36
N THR A 817 -7.04 -10.03 25.17
CA THR A 817 -8.03 -10.91 25.78
C THR A 817 -8.48 -11.92 24.72
N LEU A 818 -8.39 -13.20 25.06
CA LEU A 818 -8.69 -14.36 24.22
C LEU A 818 -9.96 -15.06 24.73
N PRO A 819 -10.66 -15.85 23.91
CA PRO A 819 -11.97 -16.40 24.25
C PRO A 819 -11.88 -17.61 25.19
N GLY A 820 -10.68 -18.12 25.50
CA GLY A 820 -10.49 -19.30 26.35
C GLY A 820 -9.03 -19.67 26.56
N SER A 821 -8.80 -20.90 27.02
CA SER A 821 -7.47 -21.51 27.10
C SER A 821 -6.85 -21.69 25.71
N GLY A 822 -5.54 -21.82 25.68
CA GLY A 822 -4.83 -21.97 24.41
C GLY A 822 -3.32 -21.92 24.57
N TRP A 823 -2.64 -21.59 23.48
CA TRP A 823 -1.19 -21.51 23.40
C TRP A 823 -0.73 -20.19 22.81
N ASP A 824 0.38 -19.68 23.32
CA ASP A 824 1.19 -18.67 22.65
C ASP A 824 2.15 -19.42 21.71
N LEU A 825 1.83 -19.40 20.41
CA LEU A 825 2.60 -20.10 19.39
C LEU A 825 3.96 -19.44 19.12
N THR A 826 4.07 -18.13 19.37
CA THR A 826 5.33 -17.38 19.24
C THR A 826 6.27 -17.70 20.41
N ALA A 827 5.74 -17.74 21.63
CA ALA A 827 6.51 -18.10 22.83
C ALA A 827 6.63 -19.63 23.04
N LEU A 828 5.97 -20.43 22.22
CA LEU A 828 5.92 -21.90 22.29
C LEU A 828 5.51 -22.43 23.68
N LYS A 829 4.54 -21.78 24.33
CA LYS A 829 4.06 -22.16 25.67
C LYS A 829 2.54 -22.09 25.81
N PRO A 830 1.94 -22.88 26.73
CA PRO A 830 0.55 -22.73 27.09
C PRO A 830 0.26 -21.33 27.65
N LEU A 831 -0.97 -20.86 27.48
CA LEU A 831 -1.44 -19.62 28.09
C LEU A 831 -1.78 -19.87 29.56
N GLU A 832 -1.31 -18.99 30.43
CA GLU A 832 -1.57 -19.01 31.89
C GLU A 832 -2.96 -18.43 32.24
N GLY A 833 -3.67 -17.89 31.25
CA GLY A 833 -5.00 -17.31 31.38
C GLY A 833 -5.51 -16.74 30.05
N THR A 834 -6.72 -16.18 30.05
CA THR A 834 -7.34 -15.59 28.86
C THR A 834 -6.81 -14.20 28.52
N THR A 835 -6.15 -13.52 29.45
CA THR A 835 -5.58 -12.19 29.24
C THR A 835 -4.07 -12.24 29.28
N VAL A 836 -3.42 -11.77 28.21
CA VAL A 836 -1.98 -11.87 28.02
C VAL A 836 -1.41 -10.54 27.61
N THR A 837 -0.36 -10.09 28.30
CA THR A 837 0.39 -8.88 27.95
C THR A 837 1.67 -9.23 27.19
N ARG A 838 1.92 -8.52 26.09
CA ARG A 838 3.11 -8.67 25.25
C ARG A 838 3.64 -7.30 24.81
N THR A 839 4.93 -7.22 24.57
CA THR A 839 5.54 -6.09 23.85
C THR A 839 5.86 -6.57 22.44
N LEU A 840 5.28 -5.92 21.44
CA LEU A 840 5.53 -6.22 20.04
C LEU A 840 6.60 -5.28 19.49
N LYS A 841 7.61 -5.82 18.80
CA LYS A 841 8.56 -5.05 17.99
C LYS A 841 7.81 -4.18 16.96
N PRO A 842 8.42 -3.13 16.40
CA PRO A 842 7.80 -2.36 15.31
C PRO A 842 7.36 -3.30 14.17
N GLY A 843 6.09 -3.21 13.75
CA GLY A 843 5.50 -4.11 12.75
C GLY A 843 5.42 -5.60 13.12
N GLY A 844 5.85 -5.99 14.32
CA GLY A 844 5.88 -7.38 14.79
C GLY A 844 4.49 -7.94 15.08
N ALA A 845 4.43 -9.24 15.36
CA ALA A 845 3.19 -9.92 15.70
C ALA A 845 3.39 -11.00 16.77
N VAL A 846 2.28 -11.43 17.37
CA VAL A 846 2.20 -12.62 18.22
C VAL A 846 1.02 -13.48 17.75
N PHE A 847 1.21 -14.80 17.76
CA PHE A 847 0.24 -15.77 17.30
C PHE A 847 -0.25 -16.60 18.49
N PHE A 848 -1.56 -16.66 18.67
CA PHE A 848 -2.20 -17.47 19.71
C PHE A 848 -3.06 -18.54 19.08
N TYR A 849 -3.00 -19.76 19.58
CA TYR A 849 -3.95 -20.81 19.23
C TYR A 849 -4.98 -20.95 20.35
N CYS A 850 -6.25 -20.72 20.05
CA CYS A 850 -7.38 -20.89 20.94
C CYS A 850 -8.07 -22.21 20.60
N GLY A 851 -7.75 -23.24 21.38
CA GLY A 851 -8.15 -24.63 21.18
C GLY A 851 -7.30 -25.56 22.04
N ASN A 852 -7.70 -26.82 22.15
CA ASN A 852 -7.05 -27.82 23.00
C ASN A 852 -6.54 -29.04 22.20
N ASP A 853 -6.45 -28.94 20.88
CA ASP A 853 -5.98 -30.04 20.04
C ASP A 853 -4.44 -30.10 20.01
N ASP A 854 -3.87 -31.06 20.75
CA ASP A 854 -2.43 -31.27 20.84
C ASP A 854 -1.78 -31.57 19.48
N ALA A 855 -2.51 -32.15 18.52
CA ALA A 855 -1.96 -32.45 17.20
C ALA A 855 -1.76 -31.17 16.37
N GLU A 856 -2.68 -30.19 16.45
CA GLU A 856 -2.51 -28.88 15.80
C GLU A 856 -1.33 -28.09 16.41
N ILE A 857 -1.16 -28.15 17.72
CA ILE A 857 -0.04 -27.52 18.41
C ILE A 857 1.28 -28.21 18.02
N ASP A 858 1.30 -29.55 17.97
CA ASP A 858 2.50 -30.32 17.61
C ASP A 858 2.98 -30.04 16.17
N LEU A 859 2.11 -29.62 15.25
CA LEU A 859 2.52 -29.15 13.92
C LEU A 859 3.47 -27.95 14.01
N VAL A 860 3.24 -27.04 14.95
CA VAL A 860 4.10 -25.85 15.16
C VAL A 860 5.49 -26.28 15.64
N PHE A 861 5.52 -27.21 16.59
CA PHE A 861 6.79 -27.77 17.09
C PHE A 861 7.52 -28.60 16.04
N LYS A 862 6.81 -29.37 15.21
CA LYS A 862 7.38 -30.11 14.07
C LYS A 862 8.00 -29.18 13.03
N GLY A 863 7.29 -28.11 12.66
CA GLY A 863 7.83 -27.08 11.75
C GLY A 863 9.11 -26.47 12.31
N ARG A 864 9.07 -26.08 13.59
CA ARG A 864 10.23 -25.51 14.29
C ARG A 864 11.41 -26.48 14.34
N TYR A 865 11.17 -27.73 14.70
CA TYR A 865 12.18 -28.79 14.73
C TYR A 865 12.83 -29.01 13.36
N ARG A 866 12.05 -29.05 12.28
CA ARG A 866 12.59 -29.19 10.91
C ARG A 866 13.52 -28.04 10.56
N ALA A 867 13.14 -26.80 10.86
CA ALA A 867 13.98 -25.64 10.58
C ALA A 867 15.25 -25.60 11.44
N GLU A 868 15.16 -25.88 12.73
CA GLU A 868 16.34 -25.98 13.61
C GLU A 868 17.25 -27.13 13.20
N GLY A 869 16.70 -28.26 12.73
CA GLY A 869 17.49 -29.40 12.26
C GLY A 869 18.29 -29.06 11.01
N ALA A 870 17.72 -28.28 10.09
CA ALA A 870 18.44 -27.77 8.93
C ALA A 870 19.60 -26.84 9.34
N ARG A 871 19.38 -25.93 10.29
CA ARG A 871 20.43 -25.06 10.84
C ARG A 871 21.52 -25.85 11.56
N TYR A 872 21.13 -26.87 12.34
CA TYR A 872 22.05 -27.78 12.99
C TYR A 872 22.97 -28.46 11.98
N LEU A 873 22.44 -28.93 10.84
CA LEU A 873 23.25 -29.58 9.80
C LEU A 873 24.33 -28.66 9.19
N ILE A 874 24.06 -27.36 9.09
CA ILE A 874 25.04 -26.38 8.63
C ILE A 874 26.16 -26.24 9.67
N ALA A 875 25.81 -26.09 10.95
CA ALA A 875 26.79 -26.06 12.04
C ALA A 875 27.57 -27.37 12.15
N ALA A 876 26.90 -28.51 11.99
CA ALA A 876 27.49 -29.83 12.02
C ALA A 876 28.52 -30.01 10.89
N LYS A 877 28.24 -29.52 9.67
CA LYS A 877 29.19 -29.60 8.56
C LYS A 877 30.49 -28.83 8.85
N ARG A 878 30.39 -27.65 9.50
CA ARG A 878 31.56 -26.87 9.96
C ARG A 878 32.34 -27.65 11.04
N ALA A 879 31.63 -28.24 11.99
CA ALA A 879 32.18 -29.00 13.11
C ALA A 879 32.89 -30.29 12.68
N GLU A 880 32.30 -31.07 11.75
CA GLU A 880 32.88 -32.29 11.18
C GLU A 880 34.28 -32.05 10.60
N GLY A 881 34.43 -30.94 9.87
CA GLY A 881 35.70 -30.50 9.28
C GLY A 881 36.81 -30.17 10.28
N ASN A 882 36.43 -29.95 11.54
CA ASN A 882 37.31 -29.59 12.66
C ASN A 882 37.38 -30.72 13.69
N HIS A 883 37.01 -31.95 13.31
CA HIS A 883 37.01 -33.13 14.16
C HIS A 883 36.16 -33.00 15.43
N ILE A 884 35.15 -32.13 15.41
CA ILE A 884 34.21 -31.95 16.52
C ILE A 884 33.06 -32.96 16.32
N PRO A 885 32.73 -33.79 17.33
CA PRO A 885 31.67 -34.79 17.18
C PRO A 885 30.30 -34.16 16.92
N VAL A 886 29.53 -34.76 16.01
CA VAL A 886 28.16 -34.35 15.66
C VAL A 886 27.23 -35.55 15.65
N ILE A 887 25.92 -35.32 15.57
CA ILE A 887 24.92 -36.38 15.37
C ILE A 887 24.10 -36.10 14.11
N ASP A 888 23.32 -37.09 13.65
CA ASP A 888 22.21 -36.82 12.74
C ASP A 888 21.02 -36.22 13.53
N PRO A 889 20.61 -34.96 13.29
CA PRO A 889 19.47 -34.36 14.00
C PRO A 889 18.15 -35.07 13.69
N TRP A 890 18.05 -35.78 12.56
CA TRP A 890 16.84 -36.48 12.13
C TRP A 890 16.58 -37.78 12.89
N LYS A 891 17.53 -38.25 13.71
CA LYS A 891 17.30 -39.39 14.61
C LYS A 891 16.13 -39.16 15.59
N PHE A 892 15.78 -37.90 15.83
CA PHE A 892 14.68 -37.49 16.71
C PHE A 892 13.30 -37.47 16.03
N ASP A 893 13.19 -37.73 14.72
CA ASP A 893 11.92 -37.71 13.96
C ASP A 893 10.84 -38.63 14.53
N ARG A 894 11.25 -39.70 15.23
CA ARG A 894 10.34 -40.67 15.86
C ARG A 894 9.66 -40.11 17.11
N LEU A 895 10.12 -38.97 17.63
CA LEU A 895 9.55 -38.31 18.79
C LEU A 895 8.43 -37.34 18.36
N PRO A 896 7.43 -37.08 19.23
CA PRO A 896 6.51 -35.95 19.04
C PRO A 896 7.29 -34.64 18.85
N GLY A 897 6.77 -33.72 18.03
CA GLY A 897 7.46 -32.49 17.64
C GLY A 897 8.01 -31.70 18.82
N ARG A 898 7.22 -31.56 19.90
CA ARG A 898 7.68 -30.85 21.12
C ARG A 898 8.90 -31.51 21.77
N LYS A 899 8.92 -32.85 21.84
CA LYS A 899 10.05 -33.61 22.40
C LYS A 899 11.25 -33.62 21.45
N ALA A 900 11.00 -33.76 20.14
CA ALA A 900 12.02 -33.69 19.11
C ALA A 900 12.77 -32.34 19.13
N LEU A 901 12.01 -31.23 19.18
CA LEU A 901 12.58 -29.89 19.28
C LEU A 901 13.41 -29.72 20.56
N ALA A 902 12.90 -30.16 21.72
CA ALA A 902 13.63 -30.04 22.98
C ALA A 902 14.94 -30.85 22.97
N ALA A 903 14.90 -32.09 22.44
CA ALA A 903 16.08 -32.94 22.30
C ALA A 903 17.11 -32.33 21.33
N LEU A 904 16.66 -31.80 20.20
CA LEU A 904 17.51 -31.12 19.23
C LEU A 904 18.12 -29.85 19.83
N ASN A 905 17.36 -29.00 20.51
CA ASN A 905 17.88 -27.77 21.11
C ASN A 905 18.96 -28.06 22.15
N LYS A 906 18.79 -29.11 22.96
CA LYS A 906 19.81 -29.56 23.91
C LYS A 906 21.10 -29.97 23.19
N GLU A 907 20.99 -30.75 22.12
CA GLU A 907 22.14 -31.16 21.32
C GLU A 907 22.78 -29.99 20.58
N PHE A 908 21.99 -29.07 20.04
CA PHE A 908 22.49 -27.90 19.32
C PHE A 908 23.27 -26.99 20.27
N ALA A 909 22.78 -26.78 21.49
CA ALA A 909 23.52 -26.07 22.53
C ALA A 909 24.86 -26.77 22.86
N ALA A 910 24.86 -28.10 22.98
CA ALA A 910 26.08 -28.88 23.22
C ALA A 910 27.07 -28.84 22.04
N LEU A 911 26.57 -28.84 20.80
CA LEU A 911 27.40 -28.63 19.61
C LEU A 911 28.03 -27.24 19.62
N ASN A 912 27.25 -26.19 19.87
CA ASN A 912 27.76 -24.81 19.91
C ASN A 912 28.83 -24.65 21.00
N ALA A 913 28.62 -25.21 22.20
CA ALA A 913 29.63 -25.19 23.26
C ALA A 913 30.94 -25.88 22.85
N ARG A 914 30.86 -27.01 22.12
CA ARG A 914 32.05 -27.68 21.56
C ARG A 914 32.74 -26.86 20.46
N ILE A 915 31.96 -26.18 19.61
CA ILE A 915 32.48 -25.27 18.59
C ILE A 915 33.19 -24.09 19.25
N ASP A 916 32.57 -23.46 20.25
CA ASP A 916 33.09 -22.29 20.96
C ASP A 916 34.42 -22.60 21.69
N ALA A 917 34.56 -23.83 22.20
CA ALA A 917 35.80 -24.30 22.84
C ALA A 917 36.93 -24.64 21.85
N ALA A 918 36.63 -24.76 20.56
CA ALA A 918 37.59 -25.12 19.52
C ALA A 918 38.12 -23.89 18.75
N PRO A 919 39.22 -24.01 17.98
CA PRO A 919 39.69 -22.95 17.08
C PRO A 919 38.60 -22.47 16.09
N LEU A 920 37.69 -23.38 15.72
CA LEU A 920 36.53 -23.07 14.89
C LEU A 920 35.65 -21.97 15.48
N GLY A 921 35.34 -22.00 16.78
CA GLY A 921 34.52 -20.98 17.43
C GLY A 921 35.14 -19.59 17.32
N LYS A 922 36.45 -19.48 17.57
CA LYS A 922 37.20 -18.22 17.40
C LYS A 922 37.18 -17.75 15.95
N ALA A 923 37.45 -18.62 14.99
CA ALA A 923 37.40 -18.28 13.56
C ALA A 923 36.00 -17.83 13.12
N MET A 924 34.95 -18.55 13.53
CA MET A 924 33.56 -18.22 13.21
C MET A 924 33.14 -16.86 13.79
N LYS A 925 33.57 -16.55 15.01
CA LYS A 925 33.31 -15.24 15.64
C LYS A 925 33.96 -14.12 14.84
N ILE A 926 35.27 -14.22 14.54
CA ILE A 926 35.99 -13.21 13.76
C ILE A 926 35.37 -13.06 12.37
N ASN A 927 35.07 -14.17 11.69
CA ASN A 927 34.46 -14.14 10.36
C ASN A 927 33.08 -13.47 10.39
N THR A 928 32.24 -13.80 11.36
CA THR A 928 30.91 -13.20 11.51
C THR A 928 30.99 -11.70 11.79
N ASP A 929 31.91 -11.27 12.67
CA ASP A 929 32.11 -9.86 12.99
C ASP A 929 32.66 -9.08 11.80
N LEU A 930 33.59 -9.67 11.03
CA LEU A 930 34.11 -9.09 9.80
C LEU A 930 33.01 -8.98 8.73
N ARG A 931 32.22 -10.04 8.53
CA ARG A 931 31.10 -10.03 7.58
C ARG A 931 30.04 -8.99 7.95
N ARG A 932 29.70 -8.85 9.22
CA ARG A 932 28.77 -7.79 9.67
C ARG A 932 29.36 -6.40 9.43
N TYR A 933 30.65 -6.21 9.71
CA TYR A 933 31.34 -4.94 9.46
C TYR A 933 31.36 -4.58 7.97
N LEU A 934 31.83 -5.47 7.12
CA LEU A 934 31.84 -5.28 5.66
C LEU A 934 30.40 -5.07 5.12
N GLY A 935 29.45 -5.85 5.64
CA GLY A 935 28.02 -5.75 5.38
C GLY A 935 27.44 -4.35 5.55
N HIS A 936 27.63 -3.80 6.75
CA HIS A 936 27.17 -2.47 7.11
C HIS A 936 27.82 -1.37 6.25
N ASN A 937 29.14 -1.45 6.04
CA ASN A 937 29.86 -0.44 5.28
C ASN A 937 29.49 -0.47 3.79
N ASP A 938 29.27 -1.65 3.22
CA ASP A 938 28.77 -1.80 1.85
C ASP A 938 27.47 -0.99 1.64
N PHE A 939 26.53 -1.12 2.58
CA PHE A 939 25.28 -0.37 2.57
C PHE A 939 25.50 1.15 2.72
N GLU A 940 26.34 1.59 3.67
CA GLU A 940 26.59 3.02 3.88
C GLU A 940 27.16 3.71 2.64
N LEU A 941 27.96 2.98 1.87
CA LEU A 941 28.64 3.51 0.71
C LEU A 941 27.77 3.41 -0.56
N VAL A 942 26.77 2.53 -0.62
CA VAL A 942 25.67 2.61 -1.59
C VAL A 942 24.93 3.94 -1.49
N ARG A 943 24.82 4.53 -0.29
CA ARG A 943 24.21 5.86 -0.13
C ARG A 943 25.05 6.96 -0.74
N ASP A 944 26.37 6.81 -0.69
CA ASP A 944 27.37 7.71 -1.25
C ASP A 944 27.84 7.25 -2.66
N VAL A 945 27.05 6.43 -3.35
CA VAL A 945 27.48 5.71 -4.58
C VAL A 945 27.97 6.62 -5.70
N GLU A 946 27.48 7.85 -5.79
CA GLU A 946 27.90 8.82 -6.83
C GLU A 946 29.31 9.37 -6.60
N PHE A 947 29.82 9.33 -5.37
CA PHE A 947 31.20 9.70 -5.04
C PHE A 947 32.14 8.49 -5.12
N VAL A 948 31.57 7.31 -4.94
CA VAL A 948 32.23 6.02 -5.08
C VAL A 948 32.44 5.64 -6.55
N ILE A 949 31.43 5.85 -7.39
CA ILE A 949 31.47 5.67 -8.85
C ILE A 949 30.90 6.93 -9.48
N PRO A 950 31.77 7.87 -9.91
CA PRO A 950 31.36 9.09 -10.58
C PRO A 950 30.50 8.79 -11.81
N LYS A 951 29.60 9.71 -12.15
CA LYS A 951 28.64 9.55 -13.25
C LYS A 951 29.35 9.26 -14.58
N GLU A 952 30.51 9.86 -14.81
CA GLU A 952 31.29 9.69 -16.03
C GLU A 952 31.79 8.25 -16.17
N VAL A 953 32.22 7.64 -15.07
CA VAL A 953 32.63 6.22 -15.03
C VAL A 953 31.41 5.32 -15.29
N TYR A 954 30.26 5.68 -14.69
CA TYR A 954 29.03 4.93 -14.87
C TYR A 954 28.54 4.96 -16.32
N ASP A 955 28.51 6.14 -16.94
CA ASP A 955 28.08 6.33 -18.33
C ASP A 955 29.09 5.69 -19.32
N ALA A 956 30.38 5.70 -18.99
CA ALA A 956 31.44 5.19 -19.86
C ALA A 956 31.53 3.65 -19.89
N THR A 957 30.90 2.93 -18.95
CA THR A 957 30.99 1.46 -18.98
C THR A 957 29.71 0.81 -19.49
N PRO A 958 29.75 0.14 -20.65
CA PRO A 958 28.60 -0.56 -21.21
C PRO A 958 28.02 -1.63 -20.29
N ARG A 959 26.74 -1.95 -20.49
CA ARG A 959 26.06 -3.05 -19.80
C ARG A 959 26.85 -4.35 -20.01
N TRP A 960 27.18 -5.05 -18.92
CA TRP A 960 27.93 -6.33 -18.89
C TRP A 960 29.44 -6.26 -19.18
N LYS A 961 30.06 -5.08 -19.15
CA LYS A 961 31.53 -4.96 -19.23
C LYS A 961 32.14 -4.76 -17.85
N ARG A 962 33.37 -5.26 -17.68
CA ARG A 962 34.21 -4.95 -16.50
C ARG A 962 34.32 -3.44 -16.33
N TYR A 963 34.43 -3.04 -15.08
CA TYR A 963 34.52 -1.65 -14.68
C TYR A 963 35.66 -0.86 -15.31
N VAL A 964 35.35 0.40 -15.61
CA VAL A 964 36.31 1.42 -16.00
C VAL A 964 36.89 2.04 -14.74
N ASN A 965 38.21 2.08 -14.63
CA ASN A 965 38.91 2.62 -13.48
C ASN A 965 38.55 4.07 -13.19
N ASP A 966 38.55 4.43 -11.90
CA ASP A 966 38.47 5.83 -11.50
C ASP A 966 39.69 6.58 -12.05
N LYS A 967 39.52 7.86 -12.38
CA LYS A 967 40.61 8.68 -12.93
C LYS A 967 41.69 8.98 -11.88
N ASP A 968 41.35 8.89 -10.60
CA ASP A 968 42.27 9.00 -9.47
C ASP A 968 42.87 7.61 -9.14
N PRO A 969 44.16 7.39 -9.42
CA PRO A 969 44.79 6.08 -9.21
C PRO A 969 44.83 5.65 -7.74
N ALA A 970 44.96 6.59 -6.81
CA ALA A 970 45.06 6.27 -5.38
C ALA A 970 43.71 5.81 -4.83
N PHE A 971 42.63 6.49 -5.21
CA PHE A 971 41.28 6.05 -4.88
C PHE A 971 40.94 4.72 -5.55
N GLN A 972 41.36 4.53 -6.80
CA GLN A 972 41.15 3.27 -7.52
C GLN A 972 41.83 2.08 -6.82
N GLN A 973 43.10 2.22 -6.43
CA GLN A 973 43.82 1.18 -5.68
C GLN A 973 43.12 0.84 -4.36
N LEU A 974 42.58 1.85 -3.67
CA LEU A 974 41.85 1.65 -2.42
C LEU A 974 40.54 0.88 -2.62
N LYS A 975 39.81 1.16 -3.72
CA LYS A 975 38.63 0.39 -4.11
C LYS A 975 38.98 -1.07 -4.40
N GLU A 976 40.06 -1.31 -5.14
CA GLU A 976 40.55 -2.66 -5.46
C GLU A 976 40.91 -3.43 -4.19
N ALA A 977 41.63 -2.79 -3.25
CA ALA A 977 41.99 -3.40 -1.97
C ALA A 977 40.75 -3.84 -1.16
N VAL A 978 39.72 -2.99 -1.09
CA VAL A 978 38.46 -3.35 -0.41
C VAL A 978 37.72 -4.47 -1.15
N ILE A 979 37.71 -4.48 -2.49
CA ILE A 979 37.13 -5.59 -3.28
C ILE A 979 37.84 -6.91 -2.96
N ASP A 980 39.16 -6.90 -2.86
CA ASP A 980 39.93 -8.09 -2.52
C ASP A 980 39.68 -8.53 -1.06
N ASP A 981 39.47 -7.60 -0.13
CA ASP A 981 39.03 -7.92 1.23
C ASP A 981 37.68 -8.67 1.26
N PHE A 982 36.72 -8.26 0.43
CA PHE A 982 35.45 -8.99 0.26
C PHE A 982 35.68 -10.39 -0.31
N ARG A 983 36.51 -10.53 -1.35
CA ARG A 983 36.83 -11.82 -1.97
C ARG A 983 37.49 -12.78 -0.98
N ASP A 984 38.45 -12.30 -0.20
CA ASP A 984 39.13 -13.12 0.81
C ASP A 984 38.19 -13.54 1.94
N CYS A 985 37.35 -12.62 2.43
CA CYS A 985 36.35 -12.93 3.45
C CYS A 985 35.35 -14.00 2.96
N ASN A 986 34.91 -13.87 1.71
CA ASN A 986 34.03 -14.83 1.05
C ASN A 986 34.68 -16.20 0.86
N ARG A 987 35.93 -16.25 0.40
CA ARG A 987 36.70 -17.50 0.24
C ARG A 987 36.87 -18.22 1.58
N ILE A 988 37.25 -17.50 2.64
CA ILE A 988 37.41 -18.08 3.98
C ILE A 988 36.06 -18.57 4.51
N THR A 989 34.98 -17.82 4.27
CA THR A 989 33.62 -18.24 4.63
C THR A 989 33.24 -19.56 3.95
N ASP A 990 33.45 -19.67 2.64
CA ASP A 990 33.18 -20.92 1.92
C ASP A 990 34.05 -22.06 2.40
N TYR A 991 35.32 -21.80 2.70
CA TYR A 991 36.22 -22.80 3.26
C TYR A 991 35.67 -23.37 4.58
N LEU A 992 35.29 -22.50 5.52
CA LEU A 992 34.71 -22.90 6.80
C LEU A 992 33.35 -23.60 6.62
N ASP A 993 32.45 -23.06 5.80
CA ASP A 993 31.11 -23.62 5.54
C ASP A 993 31.14 -25.00 4.88
N ASN A 994 32.23 -25.33 4.17
CA ASN A 994 32.43 -26.64 3.58
C ASN A 994 33.19 -27.62 4.48
N GLY A 995 33.43 -27.26 5.75
CA GLY A 995 34.14 -28.10 6.73
C GLY A 995 35.65 -28.03 6.57
N GLY A 996 36.19 -26.86 6.25
CA GLY A 996 37.62 -26.59 6.29
C GLY A 996 38.15 -26.50 7.72
N ASP A 997 39.44 -26.82 7.90
CA ASP A 997 40.15 -26.76 9.17
C ASP A 997 40.41 -25.31 9.57
N ALA A 998 39.67 -24.83 10.57
CA ALA A 998 39.71 -23.45 11.01
C ALA A 998 41.09 -23.03 11.53
N ALA A 999 41.88 -23.96 12.07
CA ALA A 999 43.21 -23.63 12.57
C ALA A 999 44.16 -23.14 11.46
N LYS A 1000 43.96 -23.60 10.21
CA LYS A 1000 44.78 -23.22 9.05
C LYS A 1000 44.51 -21.81 8.55
N VAL A 1001 43.27 -21.34 8.69
CA VAL A 1001 42.85 -20.01 8.17
C VAL A 1001 42.71 -18.96 9.27
N LEU A 1002 42.79 -19.35 10.55
CA LEU A 1002 42.63 -18.41 11.66
C LEU A 1002 43.64 -17.25 11.64
N PRO A 1003 44.96 -17.46 11.42
CA PRO A 1003 45.92 -16.35 11.34
C PRO A 1003 45.65 -15.43 10.14
N GLU A 1004 45.28 -16.02 9.00
CA GLU A 1004 44.91 -15.29 7.78
C GLU A 1004 43.67 -14.42 8.03
N LEU A 1005 42.66 -14.97 8.68
CA LEU A 1005 41.41 -14.30 9.00
C LEU A 1005 41.61 -13.16 10.02
N GLU A 1006 42.48 -13.33 11.01
CA GLU A 1006 42.87 -12.28 11.96
C GLU A 1006 43.55 -11.11 11.23
N ALA A 1007 44.51 -11.41 10.34
CA ALA A 1007 45.18 -10.41 9.52
C ALA A 1007 44.20 -9.69 8.57
N LEU A 1008 43.31 -10.44 7.93
CA LEU A 1008 42.25 -9.92 7.07
C LEU A 1008 41.32 -8.97 7.83
N SER A 1009 40.91 -9.33 9.05
CA SER A 1009 40.01 -8.50 9.88
C SER A 1009 40.60 -7.11 10.15
N VAL A 1010 41.90 -7.05 10.45
CA VAL A 1010 42.61 -5.78 10.66
C VAL A 1010 42.78 -5.01 9.34
N ARG A 1011 43.23 -5.69 8.29
CA ARG A 1011 43.45 -5.10 6.95
C ARG A 1011 42.17 -4.51 6.37
N ALA A 1012 41.07 -5.25 6.41
CA ALA A 1012 39.78 -4.86 5.86
C ALA A 1012 39.18 -3.64 6.58
N ARG A 1013 39.32 -3.56 7.91
CA ARG A 1013 38.90 -2.38 8.68
C ARG A 1013 39.66 -1.14 8.25
N ARG A 1014 40.99 -1.22 8.23
CA ARG A 1014 41.87 -0.12 7.80
C ARG A 1014 41.55 0.34 6.37
N ASN A 1015 41.43 -0.58 5.42
CA ASN A 1015 41.14 -0.26 4.02
C ASN A 1015 39.75 0.39 3.87
N MET A 1016 38.74 -0.15 4.56
CA MET A 1016 37.38 0.41 4.53
C MET A 1016 37.30 1.80 5.15
N GLU A 1017 37.94 2.04 6.29
CA GLU A 1017 38.01 3.36 6.94
C GLU A 1017 38.70 4.38 6.03
N ALA A 1018 39.81 4.01 5.39
CA ALA A 1018 40.48 4.85 4.41
C ALA A 1018 39.56 5.17 3.23
N LEU A 1019 38.79 4.19 2.73
CA LEU A 1019 37.88 4.38 1.61
C LEU A 1019 36.74 5.32 1.98
N GLN A 1020 36.14 5.16 3.15
CA GLN A 1020 35.12 6.05 3.67
C GLN A 1020 35.63 7.47 3.84
N LYS A 1021 36.87 7.65 4.32
CA LYS A 1021 37.51 8.96 4.43
C LYS A 1021 37.69 9.60 3.06
N ALA A 1022 38.16 8.84 2.06
CA ALA A 1022 38.32 9.34 0.70
C ALA A 1022 36.97 9.69 0.03
N VAL A 1023 35.93 8.87 0.25
CA VAL A 1023 34.56 9.15 -0.19
C VAL A 1023 34.02 10.42 0.49
N ALA A 1024 34.23 10.59 1.79
CA ALA A 1024 33.82 11.78 2.52
C ALA A 1024 34.53 13.04 2.02
N GLN A 1025 35.83 12.95 1.69
CA GLN A 1025 36.59 14.04 1.08
C GLN A 1025 36.02 14.44 -0.30
N ARG A 1026 35.71 13.45 -1.15
CA ARG A 1026 35.08 13.67 -2.46
C ARG A 1026 33.68 14.27 -2.35
N ARG A 1027 32.92 13.86 -1.35
CA ARG A 1027 31.60 14.40 -1.06
C ARG A 1027 31.67 15.85 -0.56
N GLY A 1028 32.72 16.20 0.18
CA GLY A 1028 32.86 17.51 0.82
C GLY A 1028 31.69 17.78 1.77
N ASN A 1029 31.11 18.99 1.69
CA ASN A 1029 29.97 19.42 2.51
C ASN A 1029 28.60 18.95 1.99
N GLN A 1030 28.56 18.11 0.94
CA GLN A 1030 27.27 17.61 0.44
C GLN A 1030 26.65 16.66 1.47
N PRO A 1031 25.36 16.82 1.84
CA PRO A 1031 24.71 15.95 2.80
C PRO A 1031 24.55 14.54 2.23
N ARG A 1032 24.58 13.53 3.10
CA ARG A 1032 24.19 12.17 2.70
C ARG A 1032 22.74 12.15 2.27
N LYS A 1033 22.44 11.53 1.14
CA LYS A 1033 21.06 11.25 0.72
C LYS A 1033 20.44 10.23 1.68
N ASP A 1034 19.20 10.49 2.12
CA ASP A 1034 18.34 9.46 2.70
C ASP A 1034 17.90 8.54 1.55
N LEU A 1035 17.89 7.22 1.76
CA LEU A 1035 17.39 6.28 0.75
C LEU A 1035 15.85 6.30 0.65
N ARG A 1036 15.17 6.91 1.63
CA ARG A 1036 13.72 7.13 1.65
C ARG A 1036 13.28 8.39 0.90
N GLU A 1037 14.16 9.39 0.82
CA GLU A 1037 14.00 10.60 0.01
C GLU A 1037 14.40 10.30 -1.45
#